data_AF-A0A8J7XW26-F1
#
_entry.id   AF-A0A8J7XW26-F1
#
_cell.length_a   1.000
_cell.length_b   1.000
_cell.length_c   1.000
_cell.angle_alpha   90.00
_cell.angle_beta   90.00
_cell.angle_gamma   90.00
#
_symmetry.space_group_name_H-M   'P 1'
#
loop_
_entity.id
_entity.type
_entity.pdbx_description
1 polymer ?
#
loop_
_entity_poly.entity_id
_entity_poly.type
_entity_poly.pdbx_seq_one_letter_code
_entity_poly.pdbx_strand_id
1 'polypeptide(L)'
;MRKVLTCILVLVALSGSLQLQLEREKVVVVSNSIDYSSGLIRYLQKSFEVTSITAQEFPWYQSQYAYKYFVILGGPDAPQGIGEIVRTLLSPQEREDLRTRGVYDLFIKLKNGKTYFILAGSDREYTSLASAHLKHEIPLRIPKNPMKWLETMDIAEVIDVVITDLDFDLKDDYVFACRRVVSDPWNRGAIYVFEESTLKWYYHVETTVEALQVYDLDSDRIPEIIVACDVRVDKGGDLYVFDRNGLMKWRKWIPGKPKSMYCYQNNVAVNLYGQEERVMIFDFKGREIKDLPVDGDISKFEIKDVNNDGEYELITAGIVNTKWEHFLVVYDMDEPDYTKRVLWNYETWEHINDFQFYDIDDDGTLETLIGAYNTLYVTRGGDLLGKVELPPSITHVEIIEDKILIVNKNTINTMLLIDFSSVLTLNGDTVPVTNFFQIVHSALPVSADPDFLFLRDVDADHADEIVVGNGQVLEVHELSEFGPPEAWVTELAVIAELAPAVEPVITFSTYENIEYGIRIDYPSGWAEEESDIEDVVIVFLSPFESAFDVFRENVYITVKDFSAQPITLDEYTEESIDELRQLISNFTLEESTTATLAGNPAHRLVYTGKIEQYDLKWMQVHTIKDDIAYTITYTAEEDFYSAYVDIVQEMVDSFEIPGEIYLVSVCYVQFDAPGEDNENLNGEWVTLCNDGDTDIDMSGWALLNDLGIYYEFPVGFILRAGSSVTVYTGSGEDTETELYWGSSVEVWNNAGDTATLLDSEGNTVVEYVWIPE
;
A
#
# COMPACT_ATOMS: atom_id res chain seq x y z
N MET A 1 3.22 -31.20 17.56
CA MET A 1 3.99 -30.62 16.42
C MET A 1 3.05 -30.07 15.35
N ARG A 2 1.99 -29.39 15.77
CA ARG A 2 0.95 -28.75 14.95
C ARG A 2 0.26 -27.74 15.85
N LYS A 3 1.03 -26.77 16.29
CA LYS A 3 0.69 -25.57 17.05
C LYS A 3 1.90 -24.68 16.79
N VAL A 4 1.74 -23.36 16.62
CA VAL A 4 2.83 -22.41 16.32
C VAL A 4 3.15 -22.23 14.82
N LEU A 5 2.24 -21.62 14.07
CA LEU A 5 2.56 -20.88 12.83
C LEU A 5 2.08 -19.41 12.89
N THR A 6 1.22 -19.04 13.85
CA THR A 6 0.47 -17.78 13.90
C THR A 6 1.34 -16.53 14.13
N CYS A 7 2.33 -16.57 15.03
CA CYS A 7 3.20 -15.41 15.31
C CYS A 7 4.13 -15.01 14.14
N ILE A 8 4.47 -15.96 13.25
CA ILE A 8 5.31 -15.71 12.07
C ILE A 8 4.46 -15.47 10.81
N LEU A 9 3.24 -16.01 10.77
CA LEU A 9 2.34 -15.83 9.63
C LEU A 9 1.80 -14.41 9.51
N VAL A 10 1.55 -13.66 10.59
CA VAL A 10 1.03 -12.28 10.47
C VAL A 10 2.05 -11.36 9.77
N LEU A 11 3.35 -11.51 10.07
CA LEU A 11 4.43 -10.82 9.36
C LEU A 11 4.58 -11.23 7.88
N VAL A 12 4.10 -12.42 7.50
CA VAL A 12 4.22 -12.95 6.12
C VAL A 12 2.91 -12.79 5.32
N ALA A 13 1.74 -12.79 5.96
CA ALA A 13 0.42 -12.79 5.32
C ALA A 13 -0.08 -11.39 4.94
N LEU A 14 0.44 -10.33 5.58
CA LEU A 14 0.27 -8.94 5.12
C LEU A 14 0.95 -8.67 3.76
N SER A 15 1.58 -9.69 3.15
CA SER A 15 2.07 -9.66 1.76
C SER A 15 1.11 -10.24 0.71
N GLY A 16 -0.12 -10.57 1.10
CA GLY A 16 -1.28 -10.53 0.21
C GLY A 16 -2.05 -11.83 0.02
N SER A 17 -3.38 -11.69 -0.04
CA SER A 17 -4.24 -12.35 -1.04
C SER A 17 -5.71 -11.95 -0.88
N LEU A 18 -6.37 -11.56 -1.97
CA LEU A 18 -7.80 -11.84 -2.16
C LEU A 18 -8.02 -12.36 -3.58
N GLN A 19 -8.63 -13.54 -3.68
CA GLN A 19 -8.74 -14.29 -4.93
C GLN A 19 -10.17 -14.19 -5.50
N LEU A 20 -10.37 -13.35 -6.53
CA LEU A 20 -11.61 -13.28 -7.30
C LEU A 20 -11.52 -14.09 -8.60
N GLN A 21 -12.63 -14.77 -8.93
CA GLN A 21 -12.74 -15.77 -10.00
C GLN A 21 -12.77 -15.12 -11.40
N LEU A 22 -11.63 -15.08 -12.09
CA LEU A 22 -11.42 -14.44 -13.41
C LEU A 22 -11.89 -15.29 -14.62
N GLU A 23 -12.49 -14.62 -15.63
CA GLU A 23 -12.65 -15.18 -16.99
C GLU A 23 -11.27 -15.59 -17.56
N ARG A 24 -11.17 -16.73 -18.25
CA ARG A 24 -9.88 -17.26 -18.71
C ARG A 24 -9.55 -16.79 -20.13
N GLU A 25 -8.36 -16.22 -20.31
CA GLU A 25 -7.82 -15.82 -21.62
C GLU A 25 -7.78 -16.98 -22.63
N LYS A 26 -8.01 -16.66 -23.92
CA LYS A 26 -8.11 -17.65 -25.00
C LYS A 26 -6.75 -17.91 -25.65
N VAL A 27 -6.30 -19.15 -25.61
CA VAL A 27 -5.04 -19.59 -26.23
C VAL A 27 -5.31 -20.59 -27.34
N VAL A 28 -4.80 -20.30 -28.55
CA VAL A 28 -4.96 -21.17 -29.71
C VAL A 28 -3.70 -22.00 -29.91
N VAL A 29 -3.80 -23.32 -29.77
CA VAL A 29 -2.69 -24.26 -30.03
C VAL A 29 -2.79 -24.76 -31.46
N VAL A 30 -1.79 -24.45 -32.27
CA VAL A 30 -1.68 -24.84 -33.68
C VAL A 30 -0.68 -25.99 -33.78
N SER A 31 -1.14 -27.15 -34.22
CA SER A 31 -0.26 -28.33 -34.36
C SER A 31 -0.67 -29.19 -35.55
N ASN A 32 0.28 -29.99 -36.04
CA ASN A 32 -0.01 -31.04 -37.01
C ASN A 32 -0.33 -32.37 -36.29
N SER A 33 -0.71 -33.40 -37.04
CA SER A 33 -1.07 -34.71 -36.46
C SER A 33 0.09 -35.46 -35.79
N ILE A 34 1.32 -34.96 -35.89
CA ILE A 34 2.57 -35.65 -35.50
C ILE A 34 3.19 -35.01 -34.25
N ASP A 35 3.11 -33.68 -34.18
CA ASP A 35 3.65 -32.80 -33.12
C ASP A 35 2.55 -32.37 -32.12
N TYR A 36 1.33 -32.91 -32.27
CA TYR A 36 0.23 -32.73 -31.31
C TYR A 36 0.64 -33.20 -29.90
N SER A 37 0.46 -32.32 -28.91
CA SER A 37 0.85 -32.57 -27.51
C SER A 37 -0.34 -32.41 -26.57
N SER A 38 -0.97 -33.52 -26.18
CA SER A 38 -2.05 -33.54 -25.19
C SER A 38 -1.59 -33.06 -23.81
N GLY A 39 -0.31 -33.29 -23.47
CA GLY A 39 0.30 -32.84 -22.23
C GLY A 39 0.44 -31.32 -22.15
N LEU A 40 0.79 -30.66 -23.26
CA LEU A 40 0.82 -29.19 -23.34
C LEU A 40 -0.57 -28.60 -23.26
N ILE A 41 -1.52 -29.15 -24.02
CA ILE A 41 -2.91 -28.66 -24.02
C ILE A 41 -3.50 -28.75 -22.62
N ARG A 42 -3.38 -29.91 -21.95
CA ARG A 42 -3.86 -30.09 -20.57
C ARG A 42 -3.16 -29.17 -19.57
N TYR A 43 -1.88 -28.86 -19.81
CA TYR A 43 -1.13 -27.92 -18.99
C TYR A 43 -1.67 -26.49 -19.13
N LEU A 44 -1.86 -26.02 -20.37
CA LEU A 44 -2.38 -24.67 -20.65
C LEU A 44 -3.85 -24.52 -20.22
N GLN A 45 -4.65 -25.58 -20.33
CA GLN A 45 -6.07 -25.60 -19.88
C GLN A 45 -6.25 -25.36 -18.38
N LYS A 46 -5.19 -25.52 -17.57
CA LYS A 46 -5.22 -25.15 -16.15
C LYS A 46 -5.43 -23.64 -15.96
N SER A 47 -4.90 -22.83 -16.88
CA SER A 47 -4.82 -21.37 -16.75
C SER A 47 -5.59 -20.60 -17.83
N PHE A 48 -5.91 -21.24 -18.96
CA PHE A 48 -6.46 -20.59 -20.16
C PHE A 48 -7.62 -21.37 -20.77
N GLU A 49 -8.47 -20.70 -21.55
CA GLU A 49 -9.40 -21.36 -22.48
C GLU A 49 -8.63 -21.77 -23.74
N VAL A 50 -8.34 -23.06 -23.87
CA VAL A 50 -7.46 -23.55 -24.94
C VAL A 50 -8.26 -24.15 -26.09
N THR A 51 -8.04 -23.62 -27.30
CA THR A 51 -8.58 -24.18 -28.55
C THR A 51 -7.44 -24.81 -29.36
N SER A 52 -7.54 -26.09 -29.68
CA SER A 52 -6.56 -26.78 -30.52
C SER A 52 -7.03 -26.81 -31.98
N ILE A 53 -6.17 -26.41 -32.91
CA ILE A 53 -6.48 -26.29 -34.33
C ILE A 53 -5.34 -26.83 -35.21
N THR A 54 -5.67 -27.06 -36.48
CA THR A 54 -4.70 -27.41 -37.53
C THR A 54 -4.17 -26.18 -38.27
N ALA A 55 -3.09 -26.35 -39.04
CA ALA A 55 -2.56 -25.28 -39.89
C ALA A 55 -3.56 -24.76 -40.95
N GLN A 56 -4.55 -25.57 -41.35
CA GLN A 56 -5.59 -25.17 -42.31
C GLN A 56 -6.58 -24.17 -41.70
N GLU A 57 -6.84 -24.29 -40.41
CA GLU A 57 -7.78 -23.42 -39.67
C GLU A 57 -7.11 -22.14 -39.17
N PHE A 58 -5.77 -22.15 -39.06
CA PHE A 58 -4.98 -21.04 -38.53
C PHE A 58 -5.29 -19.68 -39.16
N PRO A 59 -5.43 -19.51 -40.49
CA PRO A 59 -5.74 -18.21 -41.08
C PRO A 59 -7.06 -17.60 -40.57
N TRP A 60 -8.07 -18.44 -40.31
CA TRP A 60 -9.35 -17.96 -39.77
C TRP A 60 -9.15 -17.43 -38.35
N TYR A 61 -8.55 -18.21 -37.45
CA TYR A 61 -8.28 -17.78 -36.06
C TYR A 61 -7.32 -16.58 -36.01
N GLN A 62 -6.32 -16.54 -36.89
CA GLN A 62 -5.40 -15.43 -37.02
C GLN A 62 -6.12 -14.14 -37.45
N SER A 63 -7.18 -14.22 -38.26
CA SER A 63 -7.98 -13.05 -38.68
C SER A 63 -8.96 -12.52 -37.61
N GLN A 64 -9.32 -13.33 -36.62
CA GLN A 64 -10.26 -12.95 -35.58
C GLN A 64 -9.57 -12.10 -34.51
N TYR A 65 -10.18 -10.97 -34.13
CA TYR A 65 -9.66 -10.11 -33.05
C TYR A 65 -9.67 -10.78 -31.67
N ALA A 66 -10.59 -11.71 -31.43
CA ALA A 66 -10.77 -12.38 -30.14
C ALA A 66 -9.62 -13.33 -29.74
N TYR A 67 -8.72 -13.71 -30.67
CA TYR A 67 -7.60 -14.61 -30.37
C TYR A 67 -6.27 -13.86 -30.48
N LYS A 68 -5.66 -13.56 -29.34
CA LYS A 68 -4.41 -12.80 -29.22
C LYS A 68 -3.17 -13.69 -29.13
N TYR A 69 -3.31 -14.88 -28.54
CA TYR A 69 -2.19 -15.77 -28.21
C TYR A 69 -2.24 -17.08 -29.00
N PHE A 70 -1.14 -17.39 -29.69
CA PHE A 70 -0.99 -18.59 -30.51
C PHE A 70 0.23 -19.39 -30.08
N VAL A 71 0.04 -20.67 -29.80
CA VAL A 71 1.14 -21.61 -29.52
C VAL A 71 1.27 -22.55 -30.71
N ILE A 72 2.41 -22.50 -31.40
CA ILE A 72 2.67 -23.27 -32.61
C ILE A 72 3.65 -24.39 -32.27
N LEU A 73 3.27 -25.62 -32.54
CA LEU A 73 4.10 -26.82 -32.34
C LEU A 73 4.70 -27.29 -33.66
N GLY A 74 6.01 -27.11 -33.80
CA GLY A 74 6.78 -27.56 -34.96
C GLY A 74 7.75 -26.49 -35.47
N GLY A 75 8.85 -26.95 -36.07
CA GLY A 75 9.87 -26.08 -36.66
C GLY A 75 9.56 -25.62 -38.09
N PRO A 76 10.48 -24.87 -38.73
CA PRO A 76 10.30 -24.33 -40.07
C PRO A 76 10.10 -25.40 -41.15
N ASP A 77 10.50 -26.65 -40.91
CA ASP A 77 10.33 -27.76 -41.86
C ASP A 77 9.23 -28.76 -41.44
N ALA A 78 8.42 -28.39 -40.44
CA ALA A 78 7.31 -29.22 -39.98
C ALA A 78 6.26 -29.44 -41.10
N PRO A 79 5.77 -30.69 -41.25
CA PRO A 79 4.82 -31.03 -42.31
C PRO A 79 3.42 -30.46 -42.03
N GLN A 80 2.52 -30.65 -43.00
CA GLN A 80 1.09 -30.30 -42.89
C GLN A 80 0.84 -28.79 -42.67
N GLY A 81 1.66 -27.93 -43.28
CA GLY A 81 1.47 -26.48 -43.28
C GLY A 81 2.04 -25.73 -42.08
N ILE A 82 2.48 -26.42 -41.01
CA ILE A 82 3.09 -25.75 -39.84
C ILE A 82 4.38 -25.05 -40.21
N GLY A 83 5.27 -25.70 -40.96
CA GLY A 83 6.53 -25.11 -41.39
C GLY A 83 6.35 -23.85 -42.24
N GLU A 84 5.25 -23.76 -43.02
CA GLU A 84 4.93 -22.55 -43.78
C GLU A 84 4.60 -21.38 -42.85
N ILE A 85 3.78 -21.61 -41.81
CA ILE A 85 3.46 -20.59 -40.80
C ILE A 85 4.74 -20.12 -40.09
N VAL A 86 5.53 -21.05 -39.57
CA VAL A 86 6.75 -20.76 -38.80
C VAL A 86 7.77 -19.98 -39.63
N ARG A 87 7.91 -20.29 -40.93
CA ARG A 87 8.79 -19.55 -41.85
C ARG A 87 8.40 -18.09 -42.05
N THR A 88 7.14 -17.71 -41.77
CA THR A 88 6.70 -16.30 -41.83
C THR A 88 6.92 -15.53 -40.54
N LEU A 89 7.24 -16.23 -39.45
CA LEU A 89 7.40 -15.68 -38.09
C LEU A 89 8.87 -15.63 -37.64
N LEU A 90 9.68 -16.60 -38.06
CA LEU A 90 11.11 -16.66 -37.74
C LEU A 90 11.99 -16.05 -38.83
N SER A 91 13.10 -15.43 -38.41
CA SER A 91 14.13 -14.89 -39.29
C SER A 91 14.89 -16.01 -40.04
N PRO A 92 15.63 -15.70 -41.13
CA PRO A 92 16.50 -16.67 -41.79
C PRO A 92 17.50 -17.34 -40.86
N GLN A 93 18.07 -16.60 -39.89
CA GLN A 93 19.08 -17.12 -38.97
C GLN A 93 18.47 -18.11 -37.98
N GLU A 94 17.39 -17.74 -37.30
CA GLU A 94 16.71 -18.60 -36.31
C GLU A 94 16.24 -19.94 -36.92
N ARG A 95 15.85 -19.90 -38.20
CA ARG A 95 15.44 -21.11 -38.94
C ARG A 95 16.61 -22.06 -39.19
N GLU A 96 17.80 -21.52 -39.45
CA GLU A 96 19.00 -22.33 -39.66
C GLU A 96 19.55 -22.85 -38.33
N ASP A 97 19.52 -22.03 -37.29
CA ASP A 97 19.90 -22.44 -35.93
C ASP A 97 19.03 -23.60 -35.45
N LEU A 98 17.72 -23.53 -35.65
CA LEU A 98 16.79 -24.62 -35.35
C LEU A 98 17.06 -25.91 -36.14
N ARG A 99 17.66 -25.85 -37.33
CA ARG A 99 18.02 -27.06 -38.11
C ARG A 99 19.27 -27.75 -37.58
N THR A 100 20.00 -27.10 -36.69
CA THR A 100 21.17 -27.71 -36.05
C THR A 100 20.75 -28.88 -35.19
N ARG A 101 21.34 -30.05 -35.44
CA ARG A 101 20.95 -31.30 -34.78
C ARG A 101 21.03 -31.17 -33.26
N GLY A 102 19.91 -31.45 -32.59
CA GLY A 102 19.81 -31.48 -31.13
C GLY A 102 19.38 -30.17 -30.49
N VAL A 103 19.09 -29.14 -31.30
CA VAL A 103 18.60 -27.85 -30.82
C VAL A 103 17.08 -27.88 -30.69
N TYR A 104 16.57 -27.32 -29.61
CA TYR A 104 15.17 -27.01 -29.42
C TYR A 104 15.03 -25.73 -28.61
N ASP A 105 14.01 -24.95 -28.90
CA ASP A 105 13.84 -23.63 -28.30
C ASP A 105 12.38 -23.15 -28.32
N LEU A 106 12.12 -22.08 -27.59
CA LEU A 106 10.89 -21.31 -27.59
C LEU A 106 11.15 -19.93 -28.18
N PHE A 107 10.53 -19.63 -29.32
CA PHE A 107 10.57 -18.28 -29.89
C PHE A 107 9.28 -17.54 -29.59
N ILE A 108 9.42 -16.29 -29.17
CA ILE A 108 8.29 -15.39 -28.94
C ILE A 108 8.33 -14.32 -30.03
N LYS A 109 7.25 -14.17 -30.78
CA LYS A 109 7.14 -13.18 -31.86
C LYS A 109 5.86 -12.37 -31.70
N LEU A 110 5.97 -11.06 -31.81
CA LEU A 110 4.84 -10.15 -31.91
C LEU A 110 4.65 -9.74 -33.37
N LYS A 111 3.44 -9.91 -33.90
CA LYS A 111 3.10 -9.48 -35.26
C LYS A 111 1.62 -9.14 -35.33
N ASN A 112 1.30 -7.94 -35.81
CA ASN A 112 -0.07 -7.43 -35.95
C ASN A 112 -0.90 -7.52 -34.65
N GLY A 113 -0.30 -7.14 -33.50
CA GLY A 113 -0.97 -7.17 -32.20
C GLY A 113 -1.26 -8.56 -31.62
N LYS A 114 -0.63 -9.61 -32.17
CA LYS A 114 -0.76 -11.00 -31.71
C LYS A 114 0.60 -11.55 -31.29
N THR A 115 0.59 -12.41 -30.28
CA THR A 115 1.79 -13.07 -29.75
C THR A 115 1.83 -14.53 -30.18
N TYR A 116 2.96 -14.93 -30.75
CA TYR A 116 3.21 -16.27 -31.25
C TYR A 116 4.32 -16.93 -30.43
N PHE A 117 3.97 -18.00 -29.74
CA PHE A 117 4.88 -18.90 -29.03
C PHE A 117 5.20 -20.08 -29.92
N ILE A 118 6.44 -20.20 -30.39
CA ILE A 118 6.84 -21.24 -31.33
C ILE A 118 7.73 -22.22 -30.56
N LEU A 119 7.18 -23.38 -30.24
CA LEU A 119 7.91 -24.49 -29.63
C LEU A 119 8.38 -25.41 -30.74
N ALA A 120 9.68 -25.38 -31.01
CA ALA A 120 10.27 -26.08 -32.15
C ALA A 120 11.60 -26.72 -31.77
N GLY A 121 11.89 -27.86 -32.37
CA GLY A 121 13.21 -28.47 -32.34
C GLY A 121 13.68 -28.90 -33.73
N SER A 122 14.93 -29.34 -33.79
CA SER A 122 15.60 -29.76 -35.04
C SER A 122 14.93 -30.92 -35.74
N ASP A 123 14.17 -31.71 -34.98
CA ASP A 123 13.28 -32.74 -35.48
C ASP A 123 12.10 -32.92 -34.50
N ARG A 124 11.30 -33.97 -34.73
CA ARG A 124 10.14 -34.31 -33.92
C ARG A 124 10.49 -34.60 -32.46
N GLU A 125 11.59 -35.31 -32.21
CA GLU A 125 11.99 -35.68 -30.85
C GLU A 125 12.31 -34.43 -30.04
N TYR A 126 13.08 -33.51 -30.64
CA TYR A 126 13.45 -32.24 -30.04
C TYR A 126 12.27 -31.26 -29.95
N THR A 127 11.31 -31.30 -30.88
CA THR A 127 10.05 -30.54 -30.76
C THR A 127 9.21 -31.05 -29.58
N SER A 128 9.20 -32.35 -29.33
CA SER A 128 8.56 -32.93 -28.14
C SER A 128 9.27 -32.51 -26.85
N LEU A 129 10.60 -32.37 -26.87
CA LEU A 129 11.38 -31.86 -25.73
C LEU A 129 11.13 -30.38 -25.48
N ALA A 130 11.05 -29.53 -26.51
CA ALA A 130 10.62 -28.14 -26.37
C ALA A 130 9.24 -28.05 -25.70
N SER A 131 8.28 -28.83 -26.18
CA SER A 131 6.93 -28.89 -25.58
C SER A 131 6.95 -29.39 -24.12
N ALA A 132 7.85 -30.30 -23.76
CA ALA A 132 7.92 -30.82 -22.40
C ALA A 132 8.63 -29.85 -21.45
N HIS A 133 9.76 -29.28 -21.87
CA HIS A 133 10.67 -28.51 -21.03
C HIS A 133 10.31 -27.04 -20.99
N LEU A 134 9.87 -26.43 -22.09
CA LEU A 134 9.70 -24.98 -22.21
C LEU A 134 8.23 -24.52 -22.09
N LYS A 135 7.28 -25.45 -21.93
CA LYS A 135 5.86 -25.11 -21.79
C LYS A 135 5.52 -24.18 -20.64
N HIS A 136 6.34 -24.15 -19.58
CA HIS A 136 6.12 -23.34 -18.40
C HIS A 136 6.39 -21.85 -18.63
N GLU A 137 7.15 -21.51 -19.66
CA GLU A 137 7.39 -20.13 -20.09
C GLU A 137 6.14 -19.48 -20.70
N ILE A 138 5.25 -20.26 -21.30
CA ILE A 138 4.09 -19.72 -22.03
C ILE A 138 3.12 -18.99 -21.08
N PRO A 139 2.65 -19.58 -19.96
CA PRO A 139 1.80 -18.87 -19.01
C PRO A 139 2.45 -17.64 -18.36
N LEU A 140 3.79 -17.59 -18.24
CA LEU A 140 4.51 -16.45 -17.67
C LEU A 140 4.49 -15.23 -18.60
N ARG A 141 4.23 -15.45 -19.90
CA ARG A 141 4.30 -14.43 -20.96
C ARG A 141 2.93 -14.07 -21.55
N ILE A 142 1.87 -14.73 -21.09
CA ILE A 142 0.48 -14.40 -21.42
C ILE A 142 -0.12 -13.69 -20.21
N PRO A 143 -0.45 -12.39 -20.32
CA PRO A 143 -1.19 -11.66 -19.30
C PRO A 143 -2.45 -12.43 -18.92
N LYS A 144 -2.68 -12.68 -17.64
CA LYS A 144 -3.95 -13.24 -17.17
C LYS A 144 -4.96 -12.09 -17.07
N ASN A 145 -5.68 -11.86 -18.17
CA ASN A 145 -6.55 -10.71 -18.44
C ASN A 145 -5.83 -9.34 -18.38
N PRO A 146 -6.17 -8.40 -19.29
CA PRO A 146 -6.06 -7.00 -18.96
C PRO A 146 -7.11 -6.70 -17.88
N MET A 147 -6.70 -6.16 -16.74
CA MET A 147 -7.67 -5.51 -15.88
C MET A 147 -8.26 -4.35 -16.65
N LYS A 148 -9.56 -4.41 -16.88
CA LYS A 148 -10.32 -3.18 -17.10
C LYS A 148 -10.28 -2.44 -15.77
N TRP A 149 -9.95 -1.15 -15.84
CA TRP A 149 -10.22 -0.19 -14.78
C TRP A 149 -11.59 -0.49 -14.17
N LEU A 150 -11.60 -0.96 -12.92
CA LEU A 150 -12.72 -0.80 -12.03
C LEU A 150 -12.46 0.52 -11.31
N GLU A 151 -13.48 1.34 -11.12
CA GLU A 151 -13.42 2.59 -10.34
C GLU A 151 -13.02 2.36 -8.85
N THR A 152 -12.55 1.16 -8.50
CA THR A 152 -12.35 0.64 -7.14
C THR A 152 -11.12 -0.29 -7.06
N MET A 153 -10.02 -0.02 -7.76
CA MET A 153 -8.79 -0.81 -7.58
C MET A 153 -7.70 -0.05 -6.83
N ASP A 154 -7.32 -0.62 -5.68
CA ASP A 154 -6.19 -0.20 -4.86
C ASP A 154 -4.87 -0.41 -5.60
N ILE A 155 -4.24 0.70 -5.97
CA ILE A 155 -2.84 0.72 -6.34
C ILE A 155 -2.07 0.59 -5.02
N ALA A 156 -1.24 -0.44 -4.86
CA ALA A 156 -0.48 -0.61 -3.62
C ALA A 156 0.49 0.56 -3.40
N GLU A 157 1.11 1.06 -4.48
CA GLU A 157 2.06 2.17 -4.41
C GLU A 157 2.39 2.72 -5.81
N VAL A 158 1.96 3.94 -6.13
CA VAL A 158 2.53 4.72 -7.24
C VAL A 158 3.83 5.31 -6.73
N ILE A 159 4.96 5.01 -7.38
CA ILE A 159 6.26 5.54 -6.93
C ILE A 159 6.55 6.92 -7.49
N ASP A 160 6.07 7.19 -8.70
CA ASP A 160 6.38 8.39 -9.44
C ASP A 160 5.40 8.55 -10.62
N VAL A 161 5.14 9.80 -10.97
CA VAL A 161 4.31 10.20 -12.10
C VAL A 161 5.03 11.30 -12.85
N VAL A 162 5.34 11.04 -14.12
CA VAL A 162 5.91 12.06 -14.99
C VAL A 162 4.86 12.46 -16.02
N ILE A 163 4.50 13.74 -16.02
CA ILE A 163 3.60 14.30 -17.01
C ILE A 163 4.45 15.06 -18.04
N THR A 164 4.34 14.69 -19.31
CA THR A 164 5.11 15.30 -20.41
C THR A 164 4.43 15.06 -21.75
N ASP A 165 4.69 15.88 -22.76
CA ASP A 165 4.25 15.61 -24.13
C ASP A 165 5.28 14.69 -24.82
N LEU A 166 5.08 13.37 -24.74
CA LEU A 166 6.05 12.38 -25.26
C LEU A 166 6.10 12.33 -26.79
N ASP A 167 5.00 12.69 -27.46
CA ASP A 167 4.89 12.58 -28.91
C ASP A 167 4.78 13.89 -29.69
N PHE A 168 4.85 15.01 -28.98
CA PHE A 168 4.84 16.39 -29.49
C PHE A 168 3.52 16.77 -30.17
N ASP A 169 2.40 16.27 -29.66
CA ASP A 169 1.07 16.56 -30.18
C ASP A 169 0.32 17.66 -29.41
N LEU A 170 0.99 18.29 -28.44
CA LEU A 170 0.49 19.32 -27.52
C LEU A 170 -0.57 18.80 -26.53
N LYS A 171 -0.58 17.49 -26.28
CA LYS A 171 -1.34 16.90 -25.19
C LYS A 171 -0.39 16.29 -24.17
N ASP A 172 -0.82 16.32 -22.91
CA ASP A 172 -0.08 15.68 -21.85
C ASP A 172 -0.22 14.16 -21.89
N ASP A 173 0.94 13.49 -21.94
CA ASP A 173 1.08 12.10 -21.59
C ASP A 173 1.41 11.96 -20.10
N TYR A 174 0.77 11.00 -19.45
CA TYR A 174 0.95 10.66 -18.05
C TYR A 174 1.67 9.32 -17.96
N VAL A 175 2.92 9.33 -17.50
CA VAL A 175 3.76 8.15 -17.30
C VAL A 175 3.74 7.78 -15.82
N PHE A 176 3.03 6.71 -15.48
CA PHE A 176 2.96 6.17 -14.13
C PHE A 176 3.93 5.01 -13.97
N ALA A 177 4.66 4.99 -12.86
CA ALA A 177 5.33 3.79 -12.38
C ALA A 177 4.68 3.33 -11.06
N CYS A 178 4.22 2.07 -11.04
CA CYS A 178 3.71 1.42 -9.83
C CYS A 178 4.80 0.50 -9.28
N ARG A 179 5.15 0.63 -7.98
CA ARG A 179 6.12 -0.29 -7.33
C ARG A 179 5.63 -1.72 -7.46
N ARG A 180 4.34 -1.91 -7.19
CA ARG A 180 3.63 -3.18 -7.11
C ARG A 180 2.20 -3.01 -7.62
N VAL A 181 1.73 -3.98 -8.39
CA VAL A 181 0.33 -4.08 -8.78
C VAL A 181 -0.31 -5.18 -7.94
N VAL A 182 -1.22 -4.82 -7.03
CA VAL A 182 -1.86 -5.71 -6.03
C VAL A 182 -2.50 -6.94 -6.68
N SER A 183 -3.11 -6.74 -7.83
CA SER A 183 -3.75 -7.80 -8.61
C SER A 183 -2.81 -8.59 -9.52
N ASP A 184 -1.53 -8.21 -9.62
CA ASP A 184 -0.53 -9.05 -10.27
C ASP A 184 -0.19 -10.19 -9.30
N PRO A 185 -0.48 -11.47 -9.63
CA PRO A 185 -0.20 -12.61 -8.75
C PRO A 185 1.29 -12.85 -8.46
N TRP A 186 2.18 -12.10 -9.11
CA TRP A 186 3.62 -12.10 -8.84
C TRP A 186 4.11 -10.84 -8.11
N ASN A 187 3.20 -9.93 -7.74
CA ASN A 187 3.48 -8.70 -7.02
C ASN A 187 4.61 -7.89 -7.69
N ARG A 188 4.48 -7.71 -9.01
CA ARG A 188 5.42 -6.99 -9.87
C ARG A 188 4.92 -5.57 -10.10
N GLY A 189 5.85 -4.66 -10.31
CA GLY A 189 5.57 -3.30 -10.72
C GLY A 189 5.20 -3.22 -12.20
N ALA A 190 4.69 -2.05 -12.58
CA ALA A 190 4.25 -1.79 -13.93
C ALA A 190 4.46 -0.32 -14.29
N ILE A 191 4.63 -0.09 -15.59
CA ILE A 191 4.68 1.23 -16.19
C ILE A 191 3.41 1.40 -17.01
N TYR A 192 2.71 2.51 -16.83
CA TYR A 192 1.55 2.87 -17.64
C TYR A 192 1.79 4.21 -18.30
N VAL A 193 1.43 4.33 -19.58
CA VAL A 193 1.44 5.61 -20.29
C VAL A 193 0.05 5.89 -20.79
N PHE A 194 -0.50 7.01 -20.36
CA PHE A 194 -1.78 7.55 -20.83
C PHE A 194 -1.54 8.81 -21.63
N GLU A 195 -2.38 9.11 -22.60
CA GLU A 195 -2.56 10.44 -23.17
C GLU A 195 -3.94 10.91 -22.74
N GLU A 196 -4.03 12.02 -22.02
CA GLU A 196 -5.27 12.42 -21.33
C GLU A 196 -5.84 11.25 -20.47
N SER A 197 -7.03 10.74 -20.80
CA SER A 197 -7.65 9.59 -20.14
C SER A 197 -7.47 8.26 -20.90
N THR A 198 -6.66 8.24 -21.95
CA THR A 198 -6.55 7.08 -22.85
C THR A 198 -5.22 6.35 -22.63
N LEU A 199 -5.29 5.10 -22.16
CA LEU A 199 -4.10 4.25 -22.04
C LEU A 199 -3.46 4.01 -23.41
N LYS A 200 -2.27 4.54 -23.64
CA LYS A 200 -1.45 4.30 -24.85
C LYS A 200 -0.81 2.92 -24.80
N TRP A 201 -0.09 2.63 -23.72
CA TRP A 201 0.53 1.33 -23.51
C TRP A 201 0.87 1.12 -22.03
N TYR A 202 1.19 -0.12 -21.69
CA TYR A 202 1.70 -0.48 -20.37
C TYR A 202 2.71 -1.61 -20.48
N TYR A 203 3.59 -1.71 -19.48
CA TYR A 203 4.60 -2.75 -19.41
C TYR A 203 4.73 -3.27 -17.98
N HIS A 204 4.55 -4.58 -17.77
CA HIS A 204 4.88 -5.21 -16.49
C HIS A 204 6.35 -5.57 -16.45
N VAL A 205 7.05 -5.03 -15.46
CA VAL A 205 8.46 -5.38 -15.22
C VAL A 205 8.54 -6.76 -14.56
N GLU A 206 9.75 -7.33 -14.49
CA GLU A 206 9.93 -8.68 -13.94
C GLU A 206 9.74 -8.74 -12.41
N THR A 207 9.84 -7.60 -11.74
CA THR A 207 9.94 -7.46 -10.27
C THR A 207 9.37 -6.11 -9.81
N THR A 208 9.89 -5.42 -8.79
CA THR A 208 9.36 -4.12 -8.31
C THR A 208 10.06 -2.95 -9.00
N VAL A 209 9.30 -1.90 -9.32
CA VAL A 209 9.89 -0.65 -9.81
C VAL A 209 10.34 0.20 -8.62
N GLU A 210 11.55 0.72 -8.66
CA GLU A 210 12.12 1.55 -7.59
C GLU A 210 12.30 3.01 -8.01
N ALA A 211 12.55 3.28 -9.30
CA ALA A 211 12.67 4.65 -9.81
C ALA A 211 12.23 4.78 -11.28
N LEU A 212 11.70 5.95 -11.64
CA LEU A 212 11.28 6.35 -12.98
C LEU A 212 11.96 7.68 -13.37
N GLN A 213 12.34 7.81 -14.64
CA GLN A 213 12.76 9.08 -15.24
C GLN A 213 12.25 9.14 -16.68
N VAL A 214 11.86 10.32 -17.14
CA VAL A 214 11.53 10.57 -18.55
C VAL A 214 12.47 11.64 -19.08
N TYR A 215 13.35 11.26 -20.01
CA TYR A 215 14.49 12.10 -20.38
C TYR A 215 14.98 11.75 -21.80
N ASP A 216 15.38 12.77 -22.58
CA ASP A 216 16.01 12.61 -23.90
C ASP A 216 17.45 12.12 -23.76
N LEU A 217 17.62 10.79 -23.66
CA LEU A 217 18.88 10.17 -23.28
C LEU A 217 19.85 10.08 -24.45
N ASP A 218 19.35 10.01 -25.70
CA ASP A 218 20.20 9.96 -26.89
C ASP A 218 20.33 11.30 -27.64
N SER A 219 19.76 12.37 -27.10
CA SER A 219 19.81 13.74 -27.61
C SER A 219 19.17 13.91 -28.98
N ASP A 220 18.16 13.10 -29.29
CA ASP A 220 17.37 13.22 -30.52
C ASP A 220 16.14 14.13 -30.38
N ARG A 221 15.97 14.73 -29.19
CA ARG A 221 14.83 15.55 -28.75
C ARG A 221 13.56 14.77 -28.50
N ILE A 222 13.61 13.44 -28.41
CA ILE A 222 12.48 12.60 -28.09
C ILE A 222 12.77 11.96 -26.73
N PRO A 223 11.95 12.22 -25.70
CA PRO A 223 12.18 11.63 -24.40
C PRO A 223 12.01 10.11 -24.43
N GLU A 224 12.92 9.41 -23.76
CA GLU A 224 12.78 8.02 -23.37
C GLU A 224 12.20 7.86 -21.98
N ILE A 225 11.66 6.68 -21.70
CA ILE A 225 11.20 6.29 -20.36
C ILE A 225 12.23 5.31 -19.78
N ILE A 226 12.88 5.71 -18.71
CA ILE A 226 13.94 4.97 -18.03
C ILE A 226 13.41 4.48 -16.69
N VAL A 227 13.60 3.20 -16.41
CA VAL A 227 13.02 2.55 -15.23
C VAL A 227 14.03 1.63 -14.57
N ALA A 228 14.23 1.80 -13.26
CA ALA A 228 15.08 0.95 -12.44
C ALA A 228 14.22 0.03 -11.57
N CYS A 229 14.56 -1.26 -11.56
CA CYS A 229 13.81 -2.30 -10.86
C CYS A 229 14.72 -3.15 -9.98
N ASP A 230 14.22 -3.59 -8.83
CA ASP A 230 14.91 -4.51 -7.90
C ASP A 230 14.71 -5.96 -8.31
N VAL A 231 15.70 -6.87 -8.22
CA VAL A 231 15.53 -8.29 -8.57
C VAL A 231 15.46 -9.18 -7.32
N ARG A 232 14.44 -10.05 -7.24
CA ARG A 232 14.19 -10.90 -6.04
C ARG A 232 15.19 -12.06 -5.83
N VAL A 233 16.02 -12.43 -6.81
CA VAL A 233 16.73 -13.73 -6.82
C VAL A 233 18.25 -13.58 -6.76
N ASP A 234 18.78 -12.49 -7.28
CA ASP A 234 20.17 -12.05 -7.14
C ASP A 234 20.13 -10.65 -6.52
N LYS A 235 21.09 -10.31 -5.66
CA LYS A 235 21.18 -8.99 -5.00
C LYS A 235 21.53 -7.88 -6.01
N GLY A 236 20.74 -7.74 -7.06
CA GLY A 236 20.94 -6.93 -8.24
C GLY A 236 19.64 -6.29 -8.71
N GLY A 237 19.73 -5.49 -9.75
CA GLY A 237 18.61 -4.77 -10.32
C GLY A 237 18.62 -4.85 -11.84
N ASP A 238 17.55 -4.37 -12.45
CA ASP A 238 17.48 -4.14 -13.89
C ASP A 238 17.18 -2.68 -14.19
N LEU A 239 17.90 -2.15 -15.18
CA LEU A 239 17.65 -0.86 -15.78
C LEU A 239 17.05 -1.08 -17.17
N TYR A 240 15.83 -0.57 -17.36
CA TYR A 240 15.09 -0.62 -18.61
C TYR A 240 15.06 0.77 -19.24
N VAL A 241 15.18 0.81 -20.57
CA VAL A 241 14.90 2.01 -21.36
C VAL A 241 13.90 1.68 -22.45
N PHE A 242 12.80 2.42 -22.47
CA PHE A 242 11.72 2.32 -23.45
C PHE A 242 11.68 3.57 -24.31
N ASP A 243 11.28 3.40 -25.58
CA ASP A 243 10.82 4.53 -26.37
C ASP A 243 9.41 4.96 -25.96
N ARG A 244 8.96 6.12 -26.47
CA ARG A 244 7.61 6.66 -26.22
C ARG A 244 6.45 5.72 -26.57
N ASN A 245 6.66 4.69 -27.39
CA ASN A 245 5.63 3.73 -27.79
C ASN A 245 5.66 2.44 -26.96
N GLY A 246 6.51 2.37 -25.92
CA GLY A 246 6.67 1.19 -25.07
C GLY A 246 7.56 0.11 -25.67
N LEU A 247 8.32 0.41 -26.74
CA LEU A 247 9.33 -0.51 -27.26
C LEU A 247 10.60 -0.41 -26.41
N MET A 248 10.99 -1.51 -25.78
CA MET A 248 12.23 -1.59 -25.02
C MET A 248 13.44 -1.40 -25.96
N LYS A 249 14.17 -0.28 -25.80
CA LYS A 249 15.44 0.01 -26.49
C LYS A 249 16.53 -0.92 -25.99
N TRP A 250 16.67 -1.06 -24.67
CA TRP A 250 17.59 -2.01 -24.04
C TRP A 250 17.22 -2.29 -22.58
N ARG A 251 17.81 -3.37 -22.05
CA ARG A 251 17.77 -3.78 -20.65
C ARG A 251 19.20 -4.06 -20.19
N LYS A 252 19.54 -3.62 -18.98
CA LYS A 252 20.86 -3.80 -18.37
C LYS A 252 20.73 -4.27 -16.93
N TRP A 253 21.36 -5.39 -16.61
CA TRP A 253 21.51 -5.83 -15.23
C TRP A 253 22.54 -4.97 -14.49
N ILE A 254 22.24 -4.61 -13.24
CA ILE A 254 23.07 -3.80 -12.34
C ILE A 254 23.37 -4.55 -11.02
N PRO A 255 24.58 -4.41 -10.46
CA PRO A 255 25.02 -5.14 -9.27
C PRO A 255 24.60 -4.45 -7.96
N GLY A 256 23.30 -4.37 -7.70
CA GLY A 256 22.76 -3.88 -6.44
C GLY A 256 21.28 -3.55 -6.57
N LYS A 257 20.61 -3.29 -5.45
CA LYS A 257 19.22 -2.81 -5.48
C LYS A 257 19.20 -1.32 -5.81
N PRO A 258 18.52 -0.88 -6.89
CA PRO A 258 18.38 0.54 -7.17
C PRO A 258 17.52 1.22 -6.11
N LYS A 259 17.93 2.41 -5.65
CA LYS A 259 17.14 3.29 -4.75
C LYS A 259 16.56 4.49 -5.49
N SER A 260 17.41 5.18 -6.25
CA SER A 260 17.06 6.40 -6.97
C SER A 260 17.88 6.51 -8.25
N MET A 261 17.46 7.39 -9.16
CA MET A 261 18.04 7.53 -10.48
C MET A 261 18.05 8.99 -10.91
N TYR A 262 19.08 9.38 -11.67
CA TYR A 262 19.23 10.73 -12.19
C TYR A 262 19.77 10.69 -13.63
N CYS A 263 19.09 11.38 -14.55
CA CYS A 263 19.51 11.49 -15.94
C CYS A 263 20.21 12.83 -16.20
N TYR A 264 21.33 12.79 -16.90
CA TYR A 264 22.08 14.00 -17.27
C TYR A 264 22.84 13.78 -18.59
N GLN A 265 22.91 14.81 -19.44
CA GLN A 265 23.49 14.72 -20.78
C GLN A 265 22.95 13.51 -21.57
N ASN A 266 23.77 12.47 -21.78
CA ASN A 266 23.41 11.24 -22.47
C ASN A 266 23.63 10.01 -21.56
N ASN A 267 23.56 10.23 -20.25
CA ASN A 267 23.88 9.27 -19.21
C ASN A 267 22.74 9.13 -18.21
N VAL A 268 22.69 7.96 -17.59
CA VAL A 268 21.81 7.64 -16.47
C VAL A 268 22.67 7.17 -15.31
N ALA A 269 22.54 7.84 -14.17
CA ALA A 269 23.16 7.47 -12.92
C ALA A 269 22.13 6.79 -12.02
N VAL A 270 22.54 5.70 -11.37
CA VAL A 270 21.68 4.90 -10.50
C VAL A 270 22.38 4.71 -9.17
N ASN A 271 21.70 5.08 -8.09
CA ASN A 271 22.13 4.80 -6.73
C ASN A 271 21.81 3.34 -6.38
N LEU A 272 22.81 2.60 -5.88
CA LEU A 272 22.69 1.19 -5.52
C LEU A 272 22.96 0.95 -4.03
N TYR A 273 22.06 0.17 -3.41
CA TYR A 273 22.16 -0.28 -2.03
C TYR A 273 22.56 -1.76 -1.90
N GLY A 274 23.17 -2.11 -0.75
CA GLY A 274 23.36 -3.50 -0.31
C GLY A 274 24.69 -4.15 -0.67
N GLN A 275 25.59 -3.45 -1.38
CA GLN A 275 26.97 -3.88 -1.69
C GLN A 275 27.98 -2.71 -1.68
N GLU A 276 28.11 -2.03 -0.54
CA GLU A 276 28.83 -0.74 -0.40
C GLU A 276 28.13 0.34 -1.25
N GLU A 277 27.59 1.35 -0.57
CA GLU A 277 26.79 2.43 -1.17
C GLU A 277 27.56 3.07 -2.33
N ARG A 278 26.92 3.16 -3.49
CA ARG A 278 27.57 3.61 -4.73
C ARG A 278 26.58 4.17 -5.73
N VAL A 279 27.09 5.03 -6.60
CA VAL A 279 26.38 5.56 -7.77
C VAL A 279 27.06 5.02 -9.03
N MET A 280 26.35 4.22 -9.81
CA MET A 280 26.82 3.70 -11.08
C MET A 280 26.25 4.52 -12.24
N ILE A 281 27.10 4.86 -13.21
CA ILE A 281 26.72 5.69 -14.36
C ILE A 281 26.83 4.88 -15.64
N PHE A 282 25.76 4.90 -16.43
CA PHE A 282 25.66 4.22 -17.72
C PHE A 282 25.38 5.25 -18.83
N ASP A 283 25.94 5.03 -20.01
CA ASP A 283 25.57 5.82 -21.18
C ASP A 283 24.23 5.38 -21.79
N PHE A 284 23.72 6.15 -22.74
CA PHE A 284 22.49 5.87 -23.49
C PHE A 284 22.44 4.51 -24.22
N LYS A 285 23.55 3.76 -24.27
CA LYS A 285 23.63 2.40 -24.83
C LYS A 285 23.71 1.32 -23.74
N GLY A 286 23.60 1.69 -22.47
CA GLY A 286 23.71 0.79 -21.32
C GLY A 286 25.15 0.33 -21.04
N ARG A 287 26.16 1.05 -21.54
CA ARG A 287 27.58 0.78 -21.21
C ARG A 287 27.92 1.53 -19.94
N GLU A 288 28.55 0.83 -19.00
CA GLU A 288 29.05 1.43 -17.75
C GLU A 288 30.18 2.41 -18.06
N ILE A 289 30.08 3.61 -17.49
CA ILE A 289 31.03 4.71 -17.65
C ILE A 289 31.78 4.98 -16.33
N LYS A 290 31.07 4.99 -15.20
CA LYS A 290 31.67 5.20 -13.86
C LYS A 290 31.00 4.30 -12.81
N ASP A 291 31.77 3.89 -11.81
CA ASP A 291 31.34 3.25 -10.56
C ASP A 291 31.92 4.10 -9.42
N LEU A 292 31.05 4.83 -8.72
CA LEU A 292 31.42 5.83 -7.73
C LEU A 292 30.95 5.36 -6.34
N PRO A 293 31.83 4.77 -5.51
CA PRO A 293 31.51 4.54 -4.10
C PRO A 293 31.17 5.87 -3.41
N VAL A 294 30.21 5.84 -2.49
CA VAL A 294 29.80 6.97 -1.66
C VAL A 294 29.72 6.54 -0.20
N ASP A 295 29.92 7.48 0.72
CA ASP A 295 29.78 7.22 2.15
C ASP A 295 28.31 7.36 2.58
N GLY A 296 27.81 6.44 3.42
CA GLY A 296 26.49 6.54 4.04
C GLY A 296 25.30 6.11 3.18
N ASP A 297 24.13 5.98 3.81
CA ASP A 297 22.86 5.71 3.14
C ASP A 297 22.34 7.00 2.49
N ILE A 298 22.20 6.99 1.16
CA ILE A 298 21.84 8.18 0.38
C ILE A 298 20.32 8.32 0.29
N SER A 299 19.79 9.43 0.81
CA SER A 299 18.38 9.81 0.70
C SER A 299 18.08 10.48 -0.65
N LYS A 300 18.96 11.36 -1.13
CA LYS A 300 18.85 12.05 -2.43
C LYS A 300 20.23 12.22 -3.06
N PHE A 301 20.31 12.15 -4.39
CA PHE A 301 21.51 12.56 -5.11
C PHE A 301 21.16 13.30 -6.40
N GLU A 302 22.06 14.18 -6.83
CA GLU A 302 21.97 14.94 -8.07
C GLU A 302 23.34 14.95 -8.77
N ILE A 303 23.34 15.18 -10.08
CA ILE A 303 24.56 15.36 -10.87
C ILE A 303 24.49 16.69 -11.59
N LYS A 304 25.37 17.63 -11.22
CA LYS A 304 25.35 19.01 -11.72
C LYS A 304 26.76 19.59 -11.69
N ASP A 305 27.07 20.45 -12.64
CA ASP A 305 28.24 21.33 -12.61
C ASP A 305 27.97 22.44 -11.58
N VAL A 306 28.50 22.27 -10.36
CA VAL A 306 28.25 23.20 -9.24
C VAL A 306 29.35 24.25 -9.09
N ASN A 307 30.52 24.02 -9.68
CA ASN A 307 31.66 24.94 -9.60
C ASN A 307 31.84 25.75 -10.89
N ASN A 308 31.01 25.51 -11.91
CA ASN A 308 30.98 26.16 -13.22
C ASN A 308 32.30 25.99 -13.99
N ASP A 309 32.97 24.84 -13.83
CA ASP A 309 34.20 24.51 -14.55
C ASP A 309 33.98 23.71 -15.84
N GLY A 310 32.73 23.31 -16.09
CA GLY A 310 32.29 22.56 -17.26
C GLY A 310 32.29 21.04 -17.07
N GLU A 311 32.79 20.54 -15.94
CA GLU A 311 32.67 19.15 -15.51
C GLU A 311 31.50 19.00 -14.53
N TYR A 312 31.00 17.77 -14.37
CA TYR A 312 29.86 17.51 -13.50
C TYR A 312 30.34 16.91 -12.18
N GLU A 313 29.77 17.39 -11.08
CA GLU A 313 29.95 16.81 -9.77
C GLU A 313 28.79 15.87 -9.40
N LEU A 314 29.08 14.92 -8.52
CA LEU A 314 28.06 14.09 -7.86
C LEU A 314 27.76 14.71 -6.50
N ILE A 315 26.50 15.06 -6.26
CA ILE A 315 26.04 15.56 -4.98
C ILE A 315 25.18 14.50 -4.32
N THR A 316 25.45 14.19 -3.05
CA THR A 316 24.68 13.21 -2.28
C THR A 316 24.29 13.79 -0.93
N ALA A 317 23.05 13.58 -0.53
CA ALA A 317 22.58 13.76 0.84
C ALA A 317 22.23 12.40 1.47
N GLY A 318 22.49 12.24 2.77
CA GLY A 318 22.28 10.95 3.43
C GLY A 318 22.65 10.89 4.91
N ILE A 319 22.72 9.67 5.42
CA ILE A 319 23.04 9.36 6.83
C ILE A 319 24.26 8.44 6.90
N VAL A 320 25.25 8.78 7.72
CA VAL A 320 26.36 7.87 8.03
C VAL A 320 26.04 7.02 9.27
N ASN A 321 25.71 5.74 9.05
CA ASN A 321 25.30 4.76 10.07
C ASN A 321 26.23 4.62 11.29
N THR A 322 27.48 5.07 11.22
CA THR A 322 28.42 4.92 12.34
C THR A 322 28.29 6.01 13.41
N LYS A 323 27.56 7.10 13.12
CA LYS A 323 27.46 8.25 14.02
C LYS A 323 26.16 9.06 13.97
N TRP A 324 25.19 8.68 13.12
CA TRP A 324 23.99 9.50 12.88
C TRP A 324 24.34 10.93 12.41
N GLU A 325 25.42 11.05 11.63
CA GLU A 325 25.79 12.31 10.99
C GLU A 325 24.99 12.41 9.67
N HIS A 326 24.09 13.39 9.59
CA HIS A 326 23.34 13.72 8.37
C HIS A 326 24.17 14.67 7.53
N PHE A 327 24.41 14.32 6.28
CA PHE A 327 25.38 15.05 5.46
C PHE A 327 24.82 15.39 4.09
N LEU A 328 25.39 16.44 3.51
CA LEU A 328 25.44 16.70 2.08
C LEU A 328 26.92 16.72 1.68
N VAL A 329 27.29 15.97 0.65
CA VAL A 329 28.66 15.88 0.14
C VAL A 329 28.66 16.11 -1.36
N VAL A 330 29.61 16.92 -1.83
CA VAL A 330 29.87 17.15 -3.26
C VAL A 330 31.18 16.46 -3.64
N TYR A 331 31.10 15.55 -4.61
CA TYR A 331 32.22 14.79 -5.14
C TYR A 331 32.62 15.24 -6.54
N ASP A 332 33.92 15.44 -6.75
CA ASP A 332 34.56 15.46 -8.06
C ASP A 332 34.49 14.05 -8.66
N MET A 333 33.76 13.91 -9.78
CA MET A 333 33.59 12.62 -10.45
C MET A 333 34.81 12.19 -11.28
N ASP A 334 35.75 13.10 -11.56
CA ASP A 334 36.93 12.87 -12.38
C ASP A 334 38.19 12.60 -11.55
N GLU A 335 38.19 12.93 -10.26
CA GLU A 335 39.28 12.57 -9.35
C GLU A 335 39.34 11.03 -9.15
N PRO A 336 40.41 10.34 -9.59
CA PRO A 336 40.53 8.90 -9.44
C PRO A 336 40.81 8.45 -7.99
N ASP A 337 41.35 9.32 -7.13
CA ASP A 337 41.62 9.02 -5.73
C ASP A 337 40.38 9.30 -4.87
N TYR A 338 39.69 8.23 -4.46
CA TYR A 338 38.51 8.30 -3.59
C TYR A 338 38.67 9.24 -2.40
N THR A 339 39.85 9.26 -1.77
CA THR A 339 40.11 10.08 -0.57
C THR A 339 40.21 11.58 -0.84
N LYS A 340 40.21 11.99 -2.12
CA LYS A 340 40.33 13.38 -2.56
C LYS A 340 39.13 13.86 -3.38
N ARG A 341 38.12 13.01 -3.59
CA ARG A 341 36.93 13.36 -4.38
C ARG A 341 36.06 14.40 -3.71
N VAL A 342 36.04 14.43 -2.38
CA VAL A 342 35.19 15.38 -1.64
C VAL A 342 35.69 16.81 -1.89
N LEU A 343 34.91 17.57 -2.65
CA LEU A 343 35.15 19.00 -2.88
C LEU A 343 34.78 19.80 -1.64
N TRP A 344 33.60 19.51 -1.09
CA TRP A 344 33.13 20.04 0.19
C TRP A 344 31.99 19.16 0.74
N ASN A 345 31.73 19.32 2.04
CA ASN A 345 30.61 18.68 2.72
C ASN A 345 29.94 19.65 3.69
N TYR A 346 28.70 19.36 4.03
CA TYR A 346 27.93 20.08 5.03
C TYR A 346 27.22 19.07 5.92
N GLU A 347 27.33 19.26 7.24
CA GLU A 347 26.74 18.37 8.23
C GLU A 347 25.57 19.06 8.92
N THR A 348 24.50 18.31 9.11
CA THR A 348 23.28 18.74 9.80
C THR A 348 23.01 17.79 10.97
N TRP A 349 22.27 18.29 11.97
CA TRP A 349 21.86 17.48 13.12
C TRP A 349 20.66 16.61 12.83
N GLU A 350 19.87 16.96 11.81
CA GLU A 350 18.59 16.36 11.45
C GLU A 350 18.64 15.84 10.02
N HIS A 351 17.69 14.98 9.66
CA HIS A 351 17.61 14.41 8.31
C HIS A 351 17.41 15.49 7.23
N ILE A 352 18.28 15.46 6.22
CA ILE A 352 18.14 16.26 5.01
C ILE A 352 17.08 15.58 4.14
N ASN A 353 15.90 16.20 4.09
CA ASN A 353 14.77 15.70 3.30
C ASN A 353 14.93 16.08 1.84
N ASP A 354 15.42 17.30 1.58
CA ASP A 354 15.58 17.81 0.23
C ASP A 354 16.70 18.87 0.12
N PHE A 355 17.25 19.04 -1.07
CA PHE A 355 18.22 20.08 -1.37
C PHE A 355 18.11 20.55 -2.83
N GLN A 356 18.52 21.79 -3.09
CA GLN A 356 18.57 22.35 -4.43
C GLN A 356 19.75 23.32 -4.62
N PHE A 357 20.32 23.34 -5.82
CA PHE A 357 21.39 24.26 -6.21
C PHE A 357 20.89 25.36 -7.14
N TYR A 358 21.17 26.62 -6.79
CA TYR A 358 20.76 27.77 -7.59
C TYR A 358 21.62 28.99 -7.31
N ASP A 359 21.78 29.84 -8.32
CA ASP A 359 22.46 31.13 -8.20
C ASP A 359 21.47 32.17 -7.67
N ILE A 360 21.44 32.32 -6.35
CA ILE A 360 20.45 33.12 -5.62
C ILE A 360 20.71 34.62 -5.81
N ASP A 361 21.96 35.03 -5.98
CA ASP A 361 22.34 36.45 -6.12
C ASP A 361 22.80 36.85 -7.53
N ASP A 362 22.65 35.96 -8.52
CA ASP A 362 23.05 36.16 -9.93
C ASP A 362 24.53 36.54 -10.04
N ASP A 363 25.37 36.01 -9.13
CA ASP A 363 26.81 36.27 -9.08
C ASP A 363 27.63 35.23 -9.88
N GLY A 364 26.96 34.19 -10.38
CA GLY A 364 27.51 33.07 -11.12
C GLY A 364 27.96 31.90 -10.25
N THR A 365 27.83 32.00 -8.92
CA THR A 365 28.13 30.94 -7.96
C THR A 365 26.82 30.28 -7.52
N LEU A 366 26.78 28.95 -7.46
CA LEU A 366 25.59 28.27 -6.94
C LEU A 366 25.60 28.22 -5.41
N GLU A 367 24.51 28.65 -4.80
CA GLU A 367 24.16 28.35 -3.42
C GLU A 367 23.43 27.00 -3.35
N THR A 368 23.48 26.41 -2.15
CA THR A 368 22.74 25.20 -1.81
C THR A 368 21.67 25.53 -0.79
N LEU A 369 20.42 25.35 -1.17
CA LEU A 369 19.27 25.27 -0.28
C LEU A 369 19.20 23.85 0.28
N ILE A 370 19.12 23.71 1.60
CA ILE A 370 19.03 22.41 2.28
C ILE A 370 17.84 22.46 3.24
N GLY A 371 16.81 21.66 2.96
CA GLY A 371 15.68 21.45 3.86
C GLY A 371 15.94 20.27 4.78
N ALA A 372 16.09 20.53 6.09
CA ALA A 372 16.30 19.48 7.08
C ALA A 372 15.32 19.63 8.25
N TYR A 373 14.44 18.64 8.42
CA TYR A 373 13.35 18.56 9.41
C TYR A 373 12.53 19.86 9.61
N ASN A 374 13.03 20.84 10.36
CA ASN A 374 12.38 22.12 10.66
C ASN A 374 13.21 23.35 10.25
N THR A 375 14.30 23.15 9.51
CA THR A 375 15.27 24.20 9.22
C THR A 375 15.60 24.23 7.73
N LEU A 376 15.52 25.41 7.14
CA LEU A 376 16.12 25.72 5.86
C LEU A 376 17.53 26.29 6.09
N TYR A 377 18.53 25.63 5.52
CA TYR A 377 19.90 26.15 5.44
C TYR A 377 20.16 26.67 4.04
N VAL A 378 20.84 27.81 3.95
CA VAL A 378 21.37 28.33 2.70
C VAL A 378 22.87 28.45 2.83
N THR A 379 23.59 27.74 1.97
CA THR A 379 25.05 27.64 2.03
C THR A 379 25.67 27.97 0.68
N ARG A 380 26.95 28.36 0.67
CA ARG A 380 27.76 28.54 -0.54
C ARG A 380 29.08 27.81 -0.35
N GLY A 381 29.28 26.69 -1.05
CA GLY A 381 30.48 25.86 -0.90
C GLY A 381 30.72 25.37 0.54
N GLY A 382 29.63 25.12 1.29
CA GLY A 382 29.65 24.72 2.70
C GLY A 382 29.67 25.87 3.71
N ASP A 383 29.91 27.12 3.29
CA ASP A 383 29.80 28.29 4.18
C ASP A 383 28.32 28.67 4.38
N LEU A 384 27.87 28.78 5.63
CA LEU A 384 26.49 29.13 5.97
C LEU A 384 26.22 30.61 5.66
N LEU A 385 25.33 30.88 4.70
CA LEU A 385 24.86 32.22 4.34
C LEU A 385 23.63 32.64 5.14
N GLY A 386 22.80 31.69 5.55
CA GLY A 386 21.61 31.96 6.35
C GLY A 386 20.93 30.69 6.83
N LYS A 387 20.29 30.77 8.00
CA LYS A 387 19.50 29.69 8.58
C LYS A 387 18.11 30.21 8.96
N VAL A 388 17.06 29.54 8.51
CA VAL A 388 15.68 29.88 8.85
C VAL A 388 15.02 28.68 9.53
N GLU A 389 14.60 28.86 10.78
CA GLU A 389 13.81 27.85 11.51
C GLU A 389 12.33 28.06 11.20
N LEU A 390 11.68 27.00 10.73
CA LEU A 390 10.29 26.97 10.30
C LEU A 390 9.52 25.95 11.16
N PRO A 391 8.18 26.00 11.17
CA PRO A 391 7.39 24.92 11.78
C PRO A 391 7.73 23.58 11.10
N PRO A 392 8.09 22.50 11.83
CA PRO A 392 8.28 21.18 11.23
C PRO A 392 6.98 20.66 10.58
N SER A 393 7.04 19.77 9.58
CA SER A 393 8.23 19.20 8.91
C SER A 393 8.37 19.73 7.48
N ILE A 394 9.53 20.25 7.10
CA ILE A 394 9.86 20.62 5.71
C ILE A 394 9.98 19.32 4.91
N THR A 395 9.12 19.14 3.92
CA THR A 395 9.13 17.96 3.05
C THR A 395 9.80 18.22 1.71
N HIS A 396 9.71 19.45 1.20
CA HIS A 396 10.21 19.82 -0.13
C HIS A 396 10.72 21.25 -0.14
N VAL A 397 11.77 21.51 -0.91
CA VAL A 397 12.30 22.87 -1.14
C VAL A 397 12.54 23.07 -2.64
N GLU A 398 11.89 24.08 -3.19
CA GLU A 398 11.99 24.38 -4.61
C GLU A 398 12.11 25.88 -4.87
N ILE A 399 12.66 26.21 -6.04
CA ILE A 399 12.84 27.59 -6.47
C ILE A 399 11.86 27.89 -7.59
N ILE A 400 11.14 28.98 -7.40
CA ILE A 400 10.15 29.48 -8.35
C ILE A 400 10.47 30.93 -8.62
N GLU A 401 10.83 31.23 -9.87
CA GLU A 401 11.25 32.58 -10.28
C GLU A 401 12.36 33.13 -9.37
N ASP A 402 12.05 34.14 -8.54
CA ASP A 402 12.96 34.81 -7.60
C ASP A 402 12.72 34.43 -6.13
N LYS A 403 12.06 33.30 -5.90
CA LYS A 403 11.53 32.88 -4.58
C LYS A 403 11.83 31.43 -4.27
N ILE A 404 11.91 31.14 -2.98
CA ILE A 404 12.01 29.80 -2.41
C ILE A 404 10.62 29.37 -1.97
N LEU A 405 10.08 28.35 -2.62
CA LEU A 405 8.92 27.61 -2.16
C LEU A 405 9.37 26.54 -1.16
N ILE A 406 8.67 26.47 -0.04
CA ILE A 406 8.89 25.47 1.00
C ILE A 406 7.56 24.81 1.30
N VAL A 407 7.52 23.50 1.24
CA VAL A 407 6.35 22.71 1.63
C VAL A 407 6.56 22.20 3.04
N ASN A 408 5.66 22.57 3.96
CA ASN A 408 5.69 22.11 5.34
C ASN A 408 4.47 21.27 5.65
N LYS A 409 4.70 20.03 6.09
CA LYS A 409 3.67 19.14 6.64
C LYS A 409 3.47 19.48 8.12
N ASN A 410 2.35 20.14 8.43
CA ASN A 410 1.96 20.52 9.79
C ASN A 410 0.42 20.45 9.92
N THR A 411 -0.16 20.85 11.05
CA THR A 411 -1.62 20.78 11.29
C THR A 411 -2.49 21.51 10.25
N ILE A 412 -1.90 22.38 9.42
CA ILE A 412 -2.57 23.22 8.41
C ILE A 412 -1.94 23.02 7.00
N ASN A 413 -1.02 22.06 6.81
CA ASN A 413 -0.31 21.74 5.55
C ASN A 413 -0.04 22.97 4.67
N THR A 414 1.05 23.69 4.94
CA THR A 414 1.24 25.03 4.37
C THR A 414 2.42 25.10 3.41
N MET A 415 2.20 25.74 2.26
CA MET A 415 3.24 26.19 1.36
C MET A 415 3.67 27.61 1.72
N LEU A 416 4.97 27.80 1.92
CA LEU A 416 5.59 29.06 2.30
C LEU A 416 6.45 29.56 1.15
N LEU A 417 6.39 30.87 0.92
CA LEU A 417 7.15 31.49 -0.13
C LEU A 417 8.05 32.60 0.46
N ILE A 418 9.35 32.43 0.23
CA ILE A 418 10.43 33.26 0.80
C ILE A 418 11.22 33.92 -0.31
N ASP A 419 11.38 35.25 -0.24
CA ASP A 419 12.23 35.96 -1.18
C ASP A 419 13.72 35.70 -0.87
N PHE A 420 14.49 35.41 -1.92
CA PHE A 420 15.94 35.18 -1.83
C PHE A 420 16.70 36.30 -1.12
N SER A 421 16.34 37.55 -1.43
CA SER A 421 16.97 38.73 -0.83
C SER A 421 16.88 38.76 0.70
N SER A 422 15.83 38.20 1.27
CA SER A 422 15.64 38.13 2.73
C SER A 422 16.63 37.17 3.38
N VAL A 423 16.91 36.05 2.72
CA VAL A 423 17.82 35.03 3.24
C VAL A 423 19.29 35.46 3.10
N LEU A 424 19.66 36.07 1.97
CA LEU A 424 21.02 36.56 1.75
C LEU A 424 21.45 37.64 2.75
N THR A 425 20.50 38.43 3.27
CA THR A 425 20.81 39.48 4.26
C THR A 425 21.18 38.94 5.64
N LEU A 426 20.98 37.64 5.88
CA LEU A 426 21.28 37.00 7.17
C LEU A 426 22.77 36.92 7.48
N ASN A 427 23.65 36.87 6.48
CA ASN A 427 25.11 36.79 6.69
C ASN A 427 25.54 35.69 7.70
N GLY A 428 24.85 34.55 7.67
CA GLY A 428 25.06 33.40 8.55
C GLY A 428 24.22 33.40 9.83
N ASP A 429 23.45 34.46 10.09
CA ASP A 429 22.56 34.52 11.25
C ASP A 429 21.35 33.58 11.12
N THR A 430 20.79 33.22 12.27
CA THR A 430 19.60 32.36 12.36
C THR A 430 18.36 33.21 12.62
N VAL A 431 17.32 32.99 11.82
CA VAL A 431 15.97 33.48 12.14
C VAL A 431 15.21 32.38 12.86
N PRO A 432 14.93 32.54 14.17
CA PRO A 432 14.17 31.55 14.91
C PRO A 432 12.72 31.54 14.43
N VAL A 433 12.02 30.45 14.70
CA VAL A 433 10.59 30.29 14.35
C VAL A 433 9.71 31.44 14.88
N THR A 434 10.05 32.06 16.00
CA THR A 434 9.29 33.21 16.52
C THR A 434 9.33 34.45 15.61
N ASN A 435 10.32 34.51 14.71
CA ASN A 435 10.59 35.65 13.84
C ASN A 435 10.54 35.28 12.35
N PHE A 436 10.14 34.06 11.96
CA PHE A 436 10.18 33.62 10.56
C PHE A 436 9.29 34.48 9.64
N PHE A 437 8.22 35.09 10.17
CA PHE A 437 7.33 36.01 9.45
C PHE A 437 8.04 37.28 8.92
N GLN A 438 9.25 37.58 9.40
CA GLN A 438 10.06 38.67 8.83
C GLN A 438 10.62 38.31 7.45
N ILE A 439 10.62 37.02 7.10
CA ILE A 439 11.24 36.46 5.91
C ILE A 439 10.21 35.78 5.00
N VAL A 440 9.17 35.18 5.57
CA VAL A 440 8.05 34.61 4.80
C VAL A 440 7.11 35.73 4.36
N HIS A 441 7.06 35.99 3.05
CA HIS A 441 6.32 37.10 2.46
C HIS A 441 4.90 36.71 2.09
N SER A 442 4.67 35.44 1.77
CA SER A 442 3.35 34.92 1.45
C SER A 442 3.24 33.42 1.74
N ALA A 443 2.02 32.96 2.01
CA ALA A 443 1.73 31.57 2.33
C ALA A 443 0.39 31.12 1.74
N LEU A 444 0.30 29.83 1.46
CA LEU A 444 -0.90 29.17 0.96
C LEU A 444 -1.17 27.89 1.79
N PRO A 445 -2.30 27.78 2.49
CA PRO A 445 -2.71 26.52 3.10
C PRO A 445 -3.20 25.56 2.03
N VAL A 446 -2.84 24.29 2.19
CA VAL A 446 -3.24 23.17 1.33
C VAL A 446 -4.19 22.30 2.13
N SER A 447 -5.31 21.90 1.53
CA SER A 447 -6.35 21.16 2.27
C SER A 447 -6.04 19.67 2.41
N ALA A 448 -5.17 19.12 1.56
CA ALA A 448 -4.73 17.73 1.58
C ALA A 448 -3.33 17.52 2.16
N ASP A 449 -2.96 16.27 2.44
CA ASP A 449 -1.62 15.83 2.86
C ASP A 449 -0.84 15.33 1.63
N PRO A 450 0.02 16.16 1.00
CA PRO A 450 0.64 15.78 -0.26
C PRO A 450 1.93 15.00 -0.08
N ASP A 451 2.09 13.94 -0.87
CA ASP A 451 3.32 13.18 -0.98
C ASP A 451 4.26 13.74 -2.07
N PHE A 452 3.75 14.54 -3.00
CA PHE A 452 4.54 15.18 -4.06
C PHE A 452 4.08 16.60 -4.41
N LEU A 453 5.02 17.37 -4.97
CA LEU A 453 4.83 18.71 -5.54
C LEU A 453 5.53 18.76 -6.91
N PHE A 454 4.86 19.26 -7.94
CA PHE A 454 5.52 19.61 -9.21
C PHE A 454 5.02 20.94 -9.75
N LEU A 455 5.94 21.67 -10.38
CA LEU A 455 5.65 22.90 -11.10
C LEU A 455 5.49 22.60 -12.57
N ARG A 456 4.28 22.82 -13.07
CA ARG A 456 3.99 22.61 -14.48
C ARG A 456 2.82 23.45 -14.93
N ASP A 457 2.94 24.01 -16.12
CA ASP A 457 1.81 24.53 -16.89
C ASP A 457 0.83 23.39 -17.24
N VAL A 458 -0.25 23.28 -16.49
CA VAL A 458 -1.31 22.27 -16.63
C VAL A 458 -2.44 22.76 -17.54
N ASP A 459 -2.60 24.07 -17.70
CA ASP A 459 -3.71 24.65 -18.47
C ASP A 459 -3.30 25.20 -19.86
N ALA A 460 -2.02 25.05 -20.20
CA ALA A 460 -1.36 25.49 -21.43
C ALA A 460 -1.34 27.01 -21.63
N ASP A 461 -1.43 27.79 -20.56
CA ASP A 461 -1.35 29.26 -20.59
C ASP A 461 0.08 29.82 -20.57
N HIS A 462 1.08 28.95 -20.44
CA HIS A 462 2.52 29.20 -20.32
C HIS A 462 2.96 29.81 -18.98
N ALA A 463 2.14 29.68 -17.92
CA ALA A 463 2.52 29.88 -16.53
C ALA A 463 2.67 28.52 -15.83
N ASP A 464 3.66 28.38 -14.95
CA ASP A 464 3.79 27.15 -14.17
C ASP A 464 2.81 27.19 -12.99
N GLU A 465 1.89 26.23 -12.91
CA GLU A 465 1.09 26.01 -11.71
C GLU A 465 1.77 25.06 -10.73
N ILE A 466 1.41 25.22 -9.47
CA ILE A 466 1.81 24.32 -8.39
C ILE A 466 0.80 23.19 -8.30
N VAL A 467 1.22 21.99 -8.70
CA VAL A 467 0.40 20.78 -8.62
C VAL A 467 0.79 20.00 -7.37
N VAL A 468 -0.22 19.70 -6.56
CA VAL A 468 -0.07 19.08 -5.24
C VAL A 468 -0.79 17.72 -5.25
N GLY A 469 -0.13 16.64 -4.81
CA GLY A 469 -0.70 15.30 -4.94
C GLY A 469 -0.10 14.18 -4.08
N ASN A 470 -0.74 13.00 -4.10
CA ASN A 470 -0.38 11.79 -3.33
C ASN A 470 -0.42 10.48 -4.18
N GLY A 471 0.07 10.57 -5.40
CA GLY A 471 -0.14 9.59 -6.49
C GLY A 471 -1.31 9.94 -7.42
N GLN A 472 -2.10 10.95 -7.06
CA GLN A 472 -3.11 11.62 -7.89
C GLN A 472 -2.99 13.14 -7.70
N VAL A 473 -3.44 13.93 -8.68
CA VAL A 473 -3.56 15.38 -8.52
C VAL A 473 -4.68 15.67 -7.54
N LEU A 474 -4.35 16.29 -6.40
CA LEU A 474 -5.30 16.68 -5.36
C LEU A 474 -5.72 18.14 -5.54
N GLU A 475 -4.74 19.03 -5.67
CA GLU A 475 -4.93 20.47 -5.78
C GLU A 475 -3.99 21.03 -6.86
N VAL A 476 -4.42 22.10 -7.53
CA VAL A 476 -3.63 22.90 -8.47
C VAL A 476 -3.76 24.35 -8.05
N HIS A 477 -2.64 25.02 -7.83
CA HIS A 477 -2.60 26.40 -7.35
C HIS A 477 -1.80 27.29 -8.28
N GLU A 478 -2.31 28.50 -8.51
CA GLU A 478 -1.52 29.57 -9.12
C GLU A 478 -0.66 30.28 -8.07
N LEU A 479 0.49 30.83 -8.49
CA LEU A 479 1.29 31.75 -7.65
C LEU A 479 0.50 32.98 -7.17
N SER A 480 -0.58 33.34 -7.89
CA SER A 480 -1.47 34.44 -7.56
C SER A 480 -2.31 34.20 -6.29
N GLU A 481 -2.46 32.93 -5.87
CA GLU A 481 -3.24 32.54 -4.70
C GLU A 481 -2.50 32.79 -3.37
N PHE A 482 -1.19 32.96 -3.41
CA PHE A 482 -0.37 33.23 -2.23
C PHE A 482 -0.75 34.57 -1.59
N GLY A 483 -1.25 34.50 -0.35
CA GLY A 483 -1.69 35.66 0.43
C GLY A 483 -0.66 36.11 1.48
N PRO A 484 -0.82 37.31 2.06
CA PRO A 484 0.00 37.74 3.19
C PRO A 484 -0.15 36.74 4.35
N PRO A 485 0.94 36.33 5.02
CA PRO A 485 0.90 35.31 6.08
C PRO A 485 -0.06 35.69 7.21
N GLU A 486 -0.21 37.00 7.43
CA GLU A 486 -1.06 37.67 8.41
C GLU A 486 -2.54 37.34 8.32
N ALA A 487 -3.04 36.95 7.14
CA ALA A 487 -4.45 36.58 6.98
C ALA A 487 -4.79 35.27 7.73
N TRP A 488 -3.79 34.41 7.97
CA TRP A 488 -3.91 33.08 8.57
C TRP A 488 -3.35 33.03 10.01
N VAL A 489 -2.85 34.17 10.51
CA VAL A 489 -2.16 34.35 11.80
C VAL A 489 -3.02 34.04 13.02
N THR A 490 -4.35 34.05 12.93
CA THR A 490 -5.18 33.70 14.08
C THR A 490 -5.08 32.23 14.50
N GLU A 491 -4.63 31.31 13.62
CA GLU A 491 -4.36 29.91 14.01
C GLU A 491 -2.88 29.68 14.30
N LEU A 492 -1.96 30.13 13.43
CA LEU A 492 -0.52 29.90 13.62
C LEU A 492 0.09 30.64 14.83
N ALA A 493 -0.32 31.87 15.13
CA ALA A 493 0.17 32.60 16.31
C ALA A 493 -0.47 32.09 17.62
N VAL A 494 -1.70 31.57 17.55
CA VAL A 494 -2.34 30.90 18.68
C VAL A 494 -1.62 29.58 18.99
N ILE A 495 -1.20 28.81 17.98
CA ILE A 495 -0.40 27.59 18.14
C ILE A 495 1.00 27.90 18.69
N ALA A 496 1.65 28.98 18.25
CA ALA A 496 2.98 29.38 18.73
C ALA A 496 2.97 30.01 20.15
N GLU A 497 1.90 30.71 20.54
CA GLU A 497 1.77 31.33 21.87
C GLU A 497 1.15 30.37 22.92
N LEU A 498 0.42 29.33 22.46
CA LEU A 498 -0.08 28.21 23.28
C LEU A 498 0.82 26.97 23.23
N ALA A 499 2.06 27.08 22.76
CA ALA A 499 3.06 26.02 22.93
C ALA A 499 3.53 25.98 24.40
N PRO A 500 2.72 25.37 25.27
CA PRO A 500 3.11 24.07 25.79
C PRO A 500 2.18 22.97 25.26
N ALA A 501 2.78 21.96 24.64
CA ALA A 501 2.26 20.60 24.45
C ALA A 501 0.72 20.48 24.41
N VAL A 502 0.12 20.74 23.25
CA VAL A 502 -1.21 20.19 22.96
C VAL A 502 -0.98 19.04 21.99
N GLU A 503 -1.06 17.82 22.52
CA GLU A 503 -1.02 16.59 21.73
C GLU A 503 -2.21 16.57 20.75
N PRO A 504 -2.05 15.99 19.55
CA PRO A 504 -3.14 15.85 18.59
C PRO A 504 -4.30 15.13 19.28
N VAL A 505 -5.52 15.68 19.14
CA VAL A 505 -6.71 15.00 19.65
C VAL A 505 -6.95 13.77 18.79
N ILE A 506 -6.61 12.60 19.32
CA ILE A 506 -6.86 11.31 18.67
C ILE A 506 -8.36 11.04 18.71
N THR A 507 -8.97 10.82 17.55
CA THR A 507 -10.35 10.35 17.44
C THR A 507 -10.35 8.83 17.34
N PHE A 508 -11.34 8.19 17.97
CA PHE A 508 -11.50 6.74 17.95
C PHE A 508 -12.73 6.32 17.14
N SER A 509 -12.58 5.21 16.43
CA SER A 509 -13.63 4.44 15.76
C SER A 509 -13.85 3.13 16.50
N THR A 510 -15.04 2.53 16.40
CA THR A 510 -15.35 1.24 17.04
C THR A 510 -15.31 0.12 16.01
N TYR A 511 -14.52 -0.93 16.26
CA TYR A 511 -14.57 -2.21 15.56
C TYR A 511 -15.43 -3.20 16.37
N GLU A 512 -16.29 -3.96 15.69
CA GLU A 512 -17.13 -4.99 16.29
C GLU A 512 -17.14 -6.24 15.41
N ASN A 513 -16.85 -7.40 16.00
CA ASN A 513 -16.93 -8.69 15.33
C ASN A 513 -17.86 -9.64 16.08
N ILE A 514 -19.00 -9.91 15.43
CA ILE A 514 -20.11 -10.70 15.97
C ILE A 514 -19.78 -12.21 15.99
N GLU A 515 -18.87 -12.70 15.14
CA GLU A 515 -18.51 -14.13 15.15
C GLU A 515 -17.65 -14.47 16.38
N TYR A 516 -16.72 -13.58 16.73
CA TYR A 516 -15.79 -13.79 17.83
C TYR A 516 -16.21 -13.13 19.16
N GLY A 517 -17.30 -12.36 19.16
CA GLY A 517 -17.82 -11.70 20.34
C GLY A 517 -16.86 -10.67 20.92
N ILE A 518 -16.29 -9.82 20.05
CA ILE A 518 -15.36 -8.78 20.46
C ILE A 518 -15.80 -7.42 19.95
N ARG A 519 -15.51 -6.40 20.75
CA ARG A 519 -15.66 -4.99 20.38
C ARG A 519 -14.49 -4.19 20.94
N ILE A 520 -13.95 -3.26 20.18
CA ILE A 520 -12.81 -2.44 20.60
C ILE A 520 -12.84 -1.09 19.89
N ASP A 521 -12.47 -0.03 20.60
CA ASP A 521 -12.21 1.26 19.98
C ASP A 521 -10.74 1.34 19.54
N TYR A 522 -10.51 1.87 18.34
CA TYR A 522 -9.19 2.07 17.75
C TYR A 522 -9.05 3.46 17.13
N PRO A 523 -7.83 4.01 16.98
CA PRO A 523 -7.66 5.33 16.41
C PRO A 523 -8.17 5.40 14.97
N SER A 524 -9.02 6.37 14.63
CA SER A 524 -9.68 6.46 13.33
C SER A 524 -8.73 6.63 12.14
N GLY A 525 -7.48 7.04 12.37
CA GLY A 525 -6.45 7.14 11.34
C GLY A 525 -5.70 5.83 11.07
N TRP A 526 -5.93 4.78 11.86
CA TRP A 526 -5.29 3.48 11.67
C TRP A 526 -6.07 2.65 10.65
N ALA A 527 -5.37 1.85 9.86
CA ALA A 527 -6.02 0.91 8.93
C ALA A 527 -6.47 -0.34 9.69
N GLU A 528 -7.62 -0.90 9.31
CA GLU A 528 -8.16 -2.15 9.85
C GLU A 528 -8.09 -3.25 8.77
N GLU A 529 -7.57 -4.43 9.13
CA GLU A 529 -7.42 -5.57 8.22
C GLU A 529 -7.83 -6.89 8.89
N GLU A 530 -8.95 -7.47 8.47
CA GLU A 530 -9.37 -8.80 8.91
C GLU A 530 -8.42 -9.88 8.38
N SER A 531 -8.13 -10.88 9.20
CA SER A 531 -7.08 -11.85 8.94
C SER A 531 -7.62 -13.23 8.59
N ASP A 532 -7.12 -13.82 7.50
CA ASP A 532 -7.34 -15.24 7.15
C ASP A 532 -6.49 -16.21 7.99
N ILE A 533 -5.63 -15.70 8.87
CA ILE A 533 -4.77 -16.51 9.73
C ILE A 533 -5.58 -17.07 10.91
N GLU A 534 -5.47 -18.39 11.09
CA GLU A 534 -6.05 -19.13 12.23
C GLU A 534 -5.73 -18.45 13.58
N ASP A 535 -6.76 -18.26 14.39
CA ASP A 535 -6.79 -17.57 15.69
C ASP A 535 -6.64 -16.03 15.64
N VAL A 536 -6.31 -15.38 14.51
CA VAL A 536 -6.17 -13.91 14.41
C VAL A 536 -7.44 -13.31 13.80
N VAL A 537 -8.11 -12.43 14.53
CA VAL A 537 -9.39 -11.84 14.10
C VAL A 537 -9.15 -10.59 13.25
N ILE A 538 -8.39 -9.63 13.80
CA ILE A 538 -8.23 -8.29 13.24
C ILE A 538 -6.81 -7.78 13.50
N VAL A 539 -6.28 -7.00 12.56
CA VAL A 539 -5.03 -6.24 12.68
C VAL A 539 -5.32 -4.76 12.44
N PHE A 540 -4.91 -3.90 13.37
CA PHE A 540 -4.89 -2.45 13.24
C PHE A 540 -3.46 -1.99 12.94
N LEU A 541 -3.29 -1.11 11.96
CA LEU A 541 -1.98 -0.63 11.50
C LEU A 541 -1.89 0.90 11.66
N SER A 542 -0.86 1.40 12.34
CA SER A 542 -0.57 2.85 12.48
C SER A 542 -0.42 3.53 11.12
N PRO A 543 -0.64 4.84 10.96
CA PRO A 543 -0.33 5.53 9.69
C PRO A 543 1.14 5.38 9.32
N PHE A 544 1.46 5.45 8.03
CA PHE A 544 2.86 5.50 7.59
C PHE A 544 3.53 6.77 8.16
N GLU A 545 4.69 6.61 8.79
CA GLU A 545 5.45 7.76 9.28
C GLU A 545 6.18 8.50 8.15
N SER A 546 6.48 7.79 7.07
CA SER A 546 7.02 8.33 5.83
C SER A 546 6.79 7.37 4.66
N ALA A 547 7.04 7.83 3.43
CA ALA A 547 7.04 6.98 2.22
C ALA A 547 8.13 5.88 2.23
N PHE A 548 9.04 5.88 3.21
CA PHE A 548 10.08 4.88 3.41
C PHE A 548 9.88 4.06 4.68
N ASP A 549 8.74 4.23 5.36
CA ASP A 549 8.37 3.43 6.50
C ASP A 549 8.10 1.98 6.07
N VAL A 550 9.04 1.11 6.41
CA VAL A 550 9.04 -0.32 6.06
C VAL A 550 8.38 -1.18 7.15
N PHE A 551 8.00 -0.60 8.29
CA PHE A 551 7.39 -1.30 9.40
C PHE A 551 6.37 -0.40 10.10
N ARG A 552 5.09 -0.69 9.88
CA ARG A 552 4.00 -0.02 10.59
C ARG A 552 3.76 -0.70 11.94
N GLU A 553 3.77 0.09 13.01
CA GLU A 553 3.25 -0.32 14.31
C GLU A 553 1.87 -0.92 14.16
N ASN A 554 1.64 -2.02 14.88
CA ASN A 554 0.42 -2.77 14.71
C ASN A 554 -0.11 -3.32 16.03
N VAL A 555 -1.43 -3.38 16.11
CA VAL A 555 -2.17 -4.03 17.19
C VAL A 555 -3.02 -5.12 16.57
N TYR A 556 -2.87 -6.36 16.99
CA TYR A 556 -3.72 -7.45 16.53
C TYR A 556 -4.38 -8.19 17.69
N ILE A 557 -5.55 -8.76 17.41
CA ILE A 557 -6.35 -9.51 18.37
C ILE A 557 -6.39 -10.97 17.96
N THR A 558 -6.10 -11.86 18.91
CA THR A 558 -6.31 -13.29 18.75
C THR A 558 -7.37 -13.82 19.68
N VAL A 559 -8.17 -14.74 19.16
CA VAL A 559 -9.25 -15.42 19.89
C VAL A 559 -9.08 -16.91 19.70
N LYS A 560 -9.00 -17.65 20.80
CA LYS A 560 -8.66 -19.07 20.78
C LYS A 560 -9.52 -19.88 21.73
N ASP A 561 -10.23 -20.86 21.18
CA ASP A 561 -11.11 -21.75 21.92
C ASP A 561 -10.35 -22.92 22.57
N PHE A 562 -10.40 -23.00 23.90
CA PHE A 562 -9.88 -24.09 24.72
C PHE A 562 -10.99 -24.96 25.35
N SER A 563 -12.25 -24.85 24.93
CA SER A 563 -13.38 -25.63 25.46
C SER A 563 -13.14 -27.15 25.44
N ALA A 564 -12.36 -27.65 24.47
CA ALA A 564 -12.00 -29.06 24.39
C ALA A 564 -10.94 -29.49 25.43
N GLN A 565 -10.10 -28.57 25.89
CA GLN A 565 -9.03 -28.76 26.87
C GLN A 565 -8.83 -27.46 27.68
N PRO A 566 -9.68 -27.22 28.69
CA PRO A 566 -9.63 -25.99 29.48
C PRO A 566 -8.25 -25.72 30.06
N ILE A 567 -7.83 -24.46 30.01
CA ILE A 567 -6.53 -23.98 30.49
C ILE A 567 -6.74 -22.79 31.42
N THR A 568 -5.95 -22.71 32.48
CA THR A 568 -6.00 -21.55 33.38
C THR A 568 -5.22 -20.37 32.80
N LEU A 569 -5.54 -19.14 33.24
CA LEU A 569 -4.82 -17.94 32.80
C LEU A 569 -3.31 -18.02 33.09
N ASP A 570 -2.93 -18.55 34.26
CA ASP A 570 -1.52 -18.72 34.65
C ASP A 570 -0.81 -19.73 33.73
N GLU A 571 -1.45 -20.89 33.46
CA GLU A 571 -0.90 -21.89 32.55
C GLU A 571 -0.75 -21.35 31.12
N TYR A 572 -1.76 -20.63 30.62
CA TYR A 572 -1.70 -19.98 29.30
C TYR A 572 -0.58 -18.93 29.23
N THR A 573 -0.38 -18.16 30.30
CA THR A 573 0.70 -17.17 30.40
C THR A 573 2.08 -17.83 30.37
N GLU A 574 2.28 -18.87 31.17
CA GLU A 574 3.55 -19.61 31.22
C GLU A 574 3.88 -20.26 29.87
N GLU A 575 2.90 -20.93 29.25
CA GLU A 575 3.05 -21.52 27.92
C GLU A 575 3.37 -20.45 26.86
N SER A 576 2.68 -19.31 26.89
CA SER A 576 2.93 -18.19 25.96
C SER A 576 4.36 -17.64 26.09
N ILE A 577 4.84 -17.39 27.32
CA ILE A 577 6.22 -16.91 27.55
C ILE A 577 7.26 -17.92 27.06
N ASP A 578 7.05 -19.21 27.32
CA ASP A 578 7.98 -20.27 26.91
C ASP A 578 8.00 -20.47 25.39
N GLU A 579 6.89 -20.24 24.71
CA GLU A 579 6.81 -20.22 23.25
C GLU A 579 7.50 -18.99 22.66
N LEU A 580 7.20 -17.79 23.16
CA LEU A 580 7.83 -16.53 22.71
C LEU A 580 9.36 -16.58 22.83
N ARG A 581 9.87 -17.14 23.94
CA ARG A 581 11.31 -17.32 24.16
C ARG A 581 11.97 -18.24 23.13
N GLN A 582 11.23 -19.18 22.55
CA GLN A 582 11.76 -20.11 21.55
C GLN A 582 11.75 -19.53 20.13
N LEU A 583 10.81 -18.62 19.85
CA LEU A 583 10.59 -18.06 18.52
C LEU A 583 11.37 -16.77 18.27
N ILE A 584 11.49 -15.94 19.30
CA ILE A 584 12.08 -14.60 19.19
C ILE A 584 13.57 -14.67 19.51
N SER A 585 14.40 -14.22 18.56
CA SER A 585 15.85 -14.13 18.79
C SER A 585 16.14 -13.00 19.77
N ASN A 586 17.10 -13.18 20.69
CA ASN A 586 17.41 -12.20 21.74
C ASN A 586 16.21 -11.82 22.62
N PHE A 587 15.24 -12.72 22.79
CA PHE A 587 14.07 -12.48 23.64
C PHE A 587 14.45 -12.04 25.05
N THR A 588 13.91 -10.90 25.47
CA THR A 588 14.05 -10.34 26.81
C THR A 588 12.66 -9.98 27.35
N LEU A 589 12.26 -10.64 28.43
CA LEU A 589 11.02 -10.31 29.14
C LEU A 589 11.30 -9.15 30.10
N GLU A 590 10.67 -8.00 29.87
CA GLU A 590 10.80 -6.80 30.70
C GLU A 590 9.75 -6.75 31.80
N GLU A 591 8.50 -7.10 31.46
CA GLU A 591 7.36 -7.02 32.35
C GLU A 591 6.48 -8.27 32.25
N SER A 592 5.98 -8.70 33.40
CA SER A 592 4.99 -9.76 33.54
C SER A 592 4.18 -9.48 34.80
N THR A 593 2.97 -8.93 34.63
CA THR A 593 2.14 -8.38 35.70
C THR A 593 0.67 -8.78 35.53
N THR A 594 -0.07 -8.83 36.64
CA THR A 594 -1.54 -9.04 36.61
C THR A 594 -2.25 -7.77 36.11
N ALA A 595 -3.28 -7.94 35.29
CA ALA A 595 -4.08 -6.86 34.69
C ALA A 595 -5.57 -7.21 34.68
N THR A 596 -6.38 -6.38 34.04
CA THR A 596 -7.80 -6.65 33.74
C THR A 596 -8.07 -6.36 32.28
N LEU A 597 -8.89 -7.17 31.62
CA LEU A 597 -9.30 -6.97 30.22
C LEU A 597 -10.78 -7.33 30.09
N ALA A 598 -11.60 -6.43 29.54
CA ALA A 598 -13.06 -6.57 29.48
C ALA A 598 -13.71 -6.99 30.81
N GLY A 599 -13.22 -6.46 31.94
CA GLY A 599 -13.71 -6.78 33.30
C GLY A 599 -13.27 -8.14 33.86
N ASN A 600 -12.51 -8.94 33.11
CA ASN A 600 -12.01 -10.26 33.52
C ASN A 600 -10.55 -10.17 34.03
N PRO A 601 -10.11 -11.08 34.93
CA PRO A 601 -8.71 -11.20 35.30
C PRO A 601 -7.84 -11.45 34.06
N ALA A 602 -6.81 -10.63 33.86
CA ALA A 602 -5.92 -10.70 32.71
C ALA A 602 -4.45 -10.70 33.15
N HIS A 603 -3.55 -10.96 32.21
CA HIS A 603 -2.12 -10.85 32.42
C HIS A 603 -1.50 -9.96 31.34
N ARG A 604 -0.62 -9.05 31.75
CA ARG A 604 0.12 -8.15 30.85
C ARG A 604 1.58 -8.56 30.79
N LEU A 605 2.12 -8.56 29.57
CA LEU A 605 3.52 -8.87 29.26
C LEU A 605 4.11 -7.72 28.44
N VAL A 606 5.36 -7.35 28.73
CA VAL A 606 6.17 -6.49 27.85
C VAL A 606 7.50 -7.17 27.63
N TYR A 607 7.90 -7.31 26.37
CA TYR A 607 9.13 -8.00 26.00
C TYR A 607 9.74 -7.40 24.74
N THR A 608 11.04 -7.59 24.58
CA THR A 608 11.81 -7.16 23.40
C THR A 608 12.51 -8.35 22.76
N GLY A 609 12.95 -8.16 21.52
CA GLY A 609 13.71 -9.15 20.78
C GLY A 609 13.82 -8.79 19.32
N LYS A 610 14.43 -9.71 18.56
CA LYS A 610 14.78 -9.50 17.16
C LYS A 610 14.03 -10.49 16.28
N ILE A 611 13.33 -9.97 15.28
CA ILE A 611 12.73 -10.77 14.20
C ILE A 611 13.26 -10.22 12.87
N GLU A 612 13.85 -11.11 12.07
CA GLU A 612 14.54 -10.75 10.84
C GLU A 612 15.56 -9.62 11.03
N GLN A 613 15.28 -8.43 10.49
CA GLN A 613 16.12 -7.24 10.56
C GLN A 613 15.71 -6.27 11.68
N TYR A 614 14.50 -6.40 12.21
CA TYR A 614 13.89 -5.44 13.13
C TYR A 614 14.19 -5.78 14.58
N ASP A 615 14.53 -4.74 15.35
CA ASP A 615 14.60 -4.78 16.81
C ASP A 615 13.26 -4.25 17.34
N LEU A 616 12.47 -5.17 17.89
CA LEU A 616 11.05 -4.97 18.14
C LEU A 616 10.75 -5.07 19.63
N LYS A 617 9.70 -4.36 20.02
CA LYS A 617 9.12 -4.35 21.35
C LYS A 617 7.64 -4.64 21.29
N TRP A 618 7.18 -5.48 22.20
CA TRP A 618 5.80 -5.93 22.26
C TRP A 618 5.15 -5.60 23.60
N MET A 619 3.87 -5.28 23.56
CA MET A 619 2.96 -5.35 24.70
C MET A 619 1.88 -6.38 24.40
N GLN A 620 1.66 -7.31 25.31
CA GLN A 620 0.61 -8.32 25.19
C GLN A 620 -0.28 -8.29 26.42
N VAL A 621 -1.60 -8.26 26.23
CA VAL A 621 -2.58 -8.37 27.32
C VAL A 621 -3.55 -9.48 26.96
N HIS A 622 -3.64 -10.50 27.81
CA HIS A 622 -4.53 -11.64 27.55
C HIS A 622 -5.40 -12.01 28.75
N THR A 623 -6.60 -12.49 28.46
CA THR A 623 -7.60 -12.96 29.43
C THR A 623 -8.20 -14.28 28.97
N ILE A 624 -8.80 -15.02 29.90
CA ILE A 624 -9.58 -16.22 29.59
C ILE A 624 -10.99 -16.05 30.16
N LYS A 625 -11.99 -16.15 29.28
CA LYS A 625 -13.41 -16.12 29.62
C LYS A 625 -14.09 -17.31 28.94
N ASP A 626 -14.85 -18.10 29.69
CA ASP A 626 -15.59 -19.27 29.18
C ASP A 626 -14.75 -20.25 28.35
N ASP A 627 -13.55 -20.57 28.84
CA ASP A 627 -12.53 -21.40 28.15
C ASP A 627 -12.04 -20.83 26.80
N ILE A 628 -12.32 -19.57 26.48
CA ILE A 628 -11.80 -18.86 25.31
C ILE A 628 -10.74 -17.86 25.76
N ALA A 629 -9.55 -17.93 25.15
CA ALA A 629 -8.47 -16.99 25.37
C ALA A 629 -8.56 -15.82 24.37
N TYR A 630 -8.58 -14.60 24.90
CA TYR A 630 -8.55 -13.35 24.12
C TYR A 630 -7.22 -12.66 24.38
N THR A 631 -6.50 -12.30 23.33
CA THR A 631 -5.19 -11.67 23.46
C THR A 631 -5.05 -10.49 22.52
N ILE A 632 -4.75 -9.32 23.07
CA ILE A 632 -4.39 -8.11 22.33
C ILE A 632 -2.87 -8.01 22.33
N THR A 633 -2.26 -7.90 21.16
CA THR A 633 -0.81 -7.76 21.02
C THR A 633 -0.48 -6.52 20.22
N TYR A 634 0.29 -5.62 20.82
CA TYR A 634 0.90 -4.47 20.19
C TYR A 634 2.36 -4.76 19.86
N THR A 635 2.75 -4.49 18.62
CA THR A 635 4.11 -4.60 18.13
C THR A 635 4.58 -3.26 17.61
N ALA A 636 5.78 -2.86 18.03
CA ALA A 636 6.45 -1.67 17.53
C ALA A 636 7.94 -1.90 17.36
N GLU A 637 8.57 -1.09 16.52
CA GLU A 637 10.02 -0.90 16.63
C GLU A 637 10.37 -0.32 18.00
N GLU A 638 11.49 -0.74 18.58
CA GLU A 638 11.83 -0.38 19.96
C GLU A 638 11.92 1.14 20.17
N ASP A 639 12.39 1.87 19.16
CA ASP A 639 12.51 3.33 19.17
C ASP A 639 11.14 4.04 19.06
N PHE A 640 10.15 3.40 18.43
CA PHE A 640 8.81 3.95 18.20
C PHE A 640 7.75 3.44 19.18
N TYR A 641 8.08 2.44 19.99
CA TYR A 641 7.17 1.86 20.98
C TYR A 641 6.50 2.91 21.87
N SER A 642 7.28 3.90 22.33
CA SER A 642 6.78 4.96 23.23
C SER A 642 5.83 5.95 22.56
N ALA A 643 5.78 6.01 21.22
CA ALA A 643 4.92 6.93 20.49
C ALA A 643 3.44 6.50 20.56
N TYR A 644 3.16 5.19 20.55
CA TYR A 644 1.78 4.68 20.50
C TYR A 644 1.33 3.91 21.74
N VAL A 645 2.21 3.62 22.70
CA VAL A 645 1.85 2.76 23.85
C VAL A 645 0.66 3.30 24.67
N ASP A 646 0.55 4.61 24.85
CA ASP A 646 -0.56 5.22 25.60
C ASP A 646 -1.88 5.11 24.81
N ILE A 647 -1.82 5.28 23.48
CA ILE A 647 -2.95 5.14 22.56
C ILE A 647 -3.45 3.69 22.56
N VAL A 648 -2.52 2.74 22.49
CA VAL A 648 -2.83 1.31 22.55
C VAL A 648 -3.40 0.94 23.91
N GLN A 649 -2.97 1.58 25.00
CA GLN A 649 -3.57 1.36 26.30
C GLN A 649 -5.03 1.80 26.32
N GLU A 650 -5.39 2.91 25.66
CA GLU A 650 -6.80 3.29 25.47
C GLU A 650 -7.59 2.25 24.66
N MET A 651 -6.98 1.66 23.61
CA MET A 651 -7.60 0.54 22.88
C MET A 651 -7.86 -0.66 23.80
N VAL A 652 -6.86 -1.06 24.58
CA VAL A 652 -6.98 -2.17 25.55
C VAL A 652 -8.08 -1.89 26.59
N ASP A 653 -8.16 -0.65 27.06
CA ASP A 653 -9.16 -0.24 28.05
C ASP A 653 -10.60 -0.20 27.48
N SER A 654 -10.73 0.04 26.17
CA SER A 654 -12.01 0.02 25.44
C SER A 654 -12.50 -1.39 25.05
N PHE A 655 -11.65 -2.41 25.18
CA PHE A 655 -11.99 -3.76 24.72
C PHE A 655 -13.12 -4.37 25.54
N GLU A 656 -14.16 -4.78 24.85
CA GLU A 656 -15.35 -5.45 25.37
C GLU A 656 -15.45 -6.86 24.80
N ILE A 657 -15.91 -7.80 25.63
CA ILE A 657 -16.37 -9.12 25.21
C ILE A 657 -17.87 -9.15 25.49
N PRO A 658 -18.71 -8.66 24.55
CA PRO A 658 -20.17 -8.78 24.65
C PRO A 658 -20.55 -10.23 24.97
N GLY A 659 -21.65 -10.45 25.69
CA GLY A 659 -22.12 -11.79 26.08
C GLY A 659 -22.38 -12.73 24.90
N GLU A 660 -22.91 -13.93 25.17
CA GLU A 660 -23.27 -14.89 24.11
C GLU A 660 -24.00 -14.20 22.97
N ILE A 661 -23.47 -14.35 21.76
CA ILE A 661 -24.06 -13.74 20.58
C ILE A 661 -25.15 -14.64 20.07
N TYR A 662 -26.38 -14.18 20.27
CA TYR A 662 -27.56 -14.82 19.76
C TYR A 662 -27.90 -14.25 18.38
N LEU A 663 -27.92 -15.11 17.35
CA LEU A 663 -28.44 -14.74 16.03
C LEU A 663 -29.96 -14.63 16.10
N VAL A 664 -30.46 -13.58 16.77
CA VAL A 664 -31.89 -13.31 16.93
C VAL A 664 -32.23 -11.98 16.28
N SER A 665 -33.22 -11.99 15.39
CA SER A 665 -33.74 -10.78 14.76
C SER A 665 -35.20 -10.52 15.13
N VAL A 666 -35.59 -9.24 15.06
CA VAL A 666 -37.02 -8.85 15.05
C VAL A 666 -37.54 -9.02 13.63
N CYS A 667 -38.16 -10.17 13.38
CA CYS A 667 -38.68 -10.56 12.07
C CYS A 667 -39.85 -9.71 11.60
N TYR A 668 -40.72 -9.32 12.53
CA TYR A 668 -41.89 -8.50 12.23
C TYR A 668 -42.40 -7.81 13.49
N VAL A 669 -42.87 -6.58 13.35
CA VAL A 669 -43.62 -5.86 14.38
C VAL A 669 -44.95 -5.43 13.78
N GLN A 670 -46.04 -5.85 14.40
CA GLN A 670 -47.35 -5.24 14.20
C GLN A 670 -47.63 -4.33 15.38
N PHE A 671 -47.52 -3.02 15.18
CA PHE A 671 -47.79 -2.02 16.21
C PHE A 671 -49.21 -1.41 16.07
N ASP A 672 -49.72 -1.25 14.84
CA ASP A 672 -51.06 -0.70 14.56
C ASP A 672 -52.11 -1.82 14.48
N ALA A 673 -52.87 -2.03 15.56
CA ALA A 673 -53.87 -3.10 15.59
C ALA A 673 -55.07 -2.74 14.69
N PRO A 674 -55.62 -3.69 13.90
CA PRO A 674 -56.84 -3.43 13.15
C PRO A 674 -58.02 -3.10 14.09
N GLY A 675 -58.43 -1.83 14.17
CA GLY A 675 -59.51 -1.36 15.06
C GLY A 675 -59.06 -0.23 15.97
N GLU A 676 -59.63 -0.13 17.18
CA GLU A 676 -58.98 0.61 18.27
C GLU A 676 -58.12 -0.37 19.07
N ASP A 677 -56.83 -0.06 19.25
CA ASP A 677 -55.83 -0.96 19.85
C ASP A 677 -56.24 -1.48 21.22
N ASN A 678 -56.80 -0.60 22.05
CA ASN A 678 -57.34 -0.93 23.37
C ASN A 678 -58.47 -1.97 23.36
N GLU A 679 -59.14 -2.18 22.23
CA GLU A 679 -60.17 -3.21 22.05
C GLU A 679 -59.64 -4.48 21.36
N ASN A 680 -58.41 -4.46 20.83
CA ASN A 680 -57.78 -5.56 20.10
C ASN A 680 -56.28 -5.69 20.42
N LEU A 681 -55.94 -5.95 21.69
CA LEU A 681 -54.55 -6.10 22.14
C LEU A 681 -53.80 -7.29 21.51
N ASN A 682 -54.49 -8.30 20.95
CA ASN A 682 -53.83 -9.34 20.15
C ASN A 682 -53.57 -8.86 18.70
N GLY A 683 -53.99 -7.66 18.35
CA GLY A 683 -53.70 -6.98 17.10
C GLY A 683 -52.35 -6.29 17.08
N GLU A 684 -51.66 -6.21 18.22
CA GLU A 684 -50.26 -5.80 18.32
C GLU A 684 -49.39 -7.00 18.75
N TRP A 685 -48.25 -7.19 18.08
CA TRP A 685 -47.32 -8.25 18.41
C TRP A 685 -45.92 -8.01 17.84
N VAL A 686 -44.94 -8.68 18.45
CA VAL A 686 -43.56 -8.75 17.95
C VAL A 686 -43.22 -10.21 17.64
N THR A 687 -42.66 -10.47 16.47
CA THR A 687 -42.14 -11.78 16.08
C THR A 687 -40.62 -11.75 16.12
N LEU A 688 -40.03 -12.62 16.92
CA LEU A 688 -38.60 -12.85 17.02
C LEU A 688 -38.21 -14.12 16.23
N CYS A 689 -37.08 -14.07 15.54
CA CYS A 689 -36.55 -15.19 14.76
C CYS A 689 -35.18 -15.58 15.28
N ASN A 690 -34.93 -16.88 15.43
CA ASN A 690 -33.59 -17.42 15.59
C ASN A 690 -33.03 -17.73 14.20
N ASP A 691 -32.16 -16.86 13.72
CA ASP A 691 -31.48 -16.96 12.42
C ASP A 691 -30.24 -17.87 12.47
N GLY A 692 -29.89 -18.37 13.66
CA GLY A 692 -28.80 -19.30 13.89
C GLY A 692 -29.18 -20.78 13.69
N ASP A 693 -28.17 -21.64 13.81
CA ASP A 693 -28.26 -23.10 13.66
C ASP A 693 -28.30 -23.86 15.00
N THR A 694 -28.37 -23.15 16.12
CA THR A 694 -28.45 -23.71 17.49
C THR A 694 -29.73 -23.27 18.22
N ASP A 695 -30.21 -24.12 19.13
CA ASP A 695 -31.38 -23.82 19.97
C ASP A 695 -30.98 -22.81 21.06
N ILE A 696 -31.81 -21.78 21.29
CA ILE A 696 -31.56 -20.71 22.26
C ILE A 696 -32.50 -20.88 23.46
N ASP A 697 -31.94 -21.01 24.67
CA ASP A 697 -32.70 -20.97 25.92
C ASP A 697 -32.94 -19.50 26.31
N MET A 698 -34.17 -19.02 26.15
CA MET A 698 -34.52 -17.62 26.47
C MET A 698 -35.09 -17.48 27.89
N SER A 699 -34.78 -18.41 28.79
CA SER A 699 -35.23 -18.33 30.19
C SER A 699 -34.79 -17.01 30.84
N GLY A 700 -35.76 -16.19 31.27
CA GLY A 700 -35.48 -14.93 31.97
C GLY A 700 -35.04 -13.78 31.06
N TRP A 701 -35.09 -13.95 29.73
CA TRP A 701 -34.92 -12.84 28.79
C TRP A 701 -36.09 -11.88 28.86
N ALA A 702 -35.91 -10.66 28.34
CA ALA A 702 -36.95 -9.63 28.35
C ALA A 702 -37.12 -8.94 26.99
N LEU A 703 -38.36 -8.70 26.58
CA LEU A 703 -38.71 -7.86 25.43
C LEU A 703 -39.31 -6.55 25.94
N LEU A 704 -38.77 -5.40 25.54
CA LEU A 704 -39.08 -4.08 26.10
C LEU A 704 -39.48 -3.08 25.01
N ASN A 705 -40.28 -2.08 25.40
CA ASN A 705 -40.51 -0.87 24.61
C ASN A 705 -39.65 0.32 25.10
N ASP A 706 -39.74 1.47 24.43
CA ASP A 706 -38.95 2.67 24.76
C ASP A 706 -39.26 3.26 26.16
N LEU A 707 -40.44 2.96 26.72
CA LEU A 707 -40.86 3.35 28.07
C LEU A 707 -40.40 2.38 29.16
N GLY A 708 -39.73 1.28 28.79
CA GLY A 708 -39.26 0.23 29.71
C GLY A 708 -40.37 -0.71 30.20
N ILE A 709 -41.52 -0.75 29.53
CA ILE A 709 -42.55 -1.77 29.75
C ILE A 709 -42.04 -3.08 29.13
N TYR A 710 -41.97 -4.15 29.91
CA TYR A 710 -41.32 -5.40 29.48
C TYR A 710 -42.16 -6.67 29.66
N TYR A 711 -41.90 -7.63 28.77
CA TYR A 711 -42.37 -9.01 28.82
C TYR A 711 -41.19 -9.91 29.18
N GLU A 712 -41.34 -10.76 30.19
CA GLU A 712 -40.31 -11.73 30.58
C GLU A 712 -40.63 -13.11 30.00
N PHE A 713 -39.66 -13.72 29.32
CA PHE A 713 -39.83 -15.04 28.72
C PHE A 713 -39.91 -16.12 29.81
N PRO A 714 -40.86 -17.08 29.70
CA PRO A 714 -41.05 -18.12 30.70
C PRO A 714 -39.79 -18.98 30.90
N VAL A 715 -39.53 -19.37 32.15
CA VAL A 715 -38.46 -20.32 32.47
C VAL A 715 -38.65 -21.64 31.70
N GLY A 716 -37.61 -22.04 30.97
CA GLY A 716 -37.57 -23.22 30.12
C GLY A 716 -38.08 -23.00 28.69
N PHE A 717 -38.33 -21.75 28.28
CA PHE A 717 -38.68 -21.46 26.89
C PHE A 717 -37.44 -21.58 25.99
N ILE A 718 -37.57 -22.37 24.92
CA ILE A 718 -36.49 -22.63 23.96
C ILE A 718 -36.93 -22.16 22.57
N LEU A 719 -36.22 -21.18 22.02
CA LEU A 719 -36.37 -20.77 20.63
C LEU A 719 -35.45 -21.63 19.74
N ARG A 720 -36.05 -22.60 19.05
CA ARG A 720 -35.31 -23.57 18.24
C ARG A 720 -34.59 -22.91 17.07
N ALA A 721 -33.47 -23.51 16.65
CA ALA A 721 -32.71 -23.11 15.47
C ALA A 721 -33.62 -22.91 14.24
N GLY A 722 -33.47 -21.79 13.53
CA GLY A 722 -34.25 -21.45 12.34
C GLY A 722 -35.76 -21.25 12.56
N SER A 723 -36.23 -21.15 13.81
CA SER A 723 -37.65 -20.99 14.16
C SER A 723 -37.97 -19.56 14.61
N SER A 724 -39.25 -19.25 14.76
CA SER A 724 -39.73 -17.96 15.26
C SER A 724 -40.75 -18.10 16.38
N VAL A 725 -40.83 -17.09 17.23
CA VAL A 725 -41.84 -16.93 18.28
C VAL A 725 -42.52 -15.59 18.12
N THR A 726 -43.85 -15.56 18.26
CA THR A 726 -44.64 -14.33 18.25
C THR A 726 -45.15 -14.04 19.66
N VAL A 727 -44.86 -12.83 20.16
CA VAL A 727 -45.34 -12.33 21.45
C VAL A 727 -46.48 -11.35 21.20
N TYR A 728 -47.70 -11.75 21.53
CA TYR A 728 -48.90 -10.91 21.44
C TYR A 728 -49.07 -10.06 22.69
N THR A 729 -49.44 -8.78 22.53
CA THR A 729 -49.65 -7.86 23.67
C THR A 729 -50.83 -8.29 24.57
N GLY A 730 -51.88 -8.85 23.99
CA GLY A 730 -53.08 -9.27 24.73
C GLY A 730 -52.96 -10.66 25.39
N SER A 731 -54.07 -11.40 25.46
CA SER A 731 -54.18 -12.65 26.24
C SER A 731 -54.54 -13.87 25.39
N GLY A 732 -54.04 -15.05 25.81
CA GLY A 732 -54.20 -16.34 25.14
C GLY A 732 -53.61 -17.49 25.96
N GLU A 733 -53.46 -18.67 25.35
CA GLU A 733 -52.74 -19.80 25.93
C GLU A 733 -51.39 -19.95 25.22
N ASP A 734 -50.29 -19.95 25.99
CA ASP A 734 -48.94 -20.04 25.44
C ASP A 734 -48.69 -21.39 24.73
N THR A 735 -47.95 -21.32 23.63
CA THR A 735 -47.48 -22.47 22.85
C THR A 735 -45.97 -22.35 22.57
N GLU A 736 -45.40 -23.29 21.83
CA GLU A 736 -43.98 -23.22 21.44
C GLU A 736 -43.64 -22.03 20.51
N THR A 737 -44.64 -21.47 19.81
CA THR A 737 -44.43 -20.40 18.80
C THR A 737 -45.26 -19.14 19.04
N GLU A 738 -46.17 -19.16 20.02
CA GLU A 738 -47.06 -18.05 20.34
C GLU A 738 -47.07 -17.85 21.86
N LEU A 739 -46.70 -16.66 22.30
CA LEU A 739 -46.68 -16.24 23.70
C LEU A 739 -47.59 -15.02 23.88
N TYR A 740 -48.18 -14.89 25.07
CA TYR A 740 -49.14 -13.82 25.36
C TYR A 740 -48.72 -13.02 26.59
N TRP A 741 -48.50 -11.71 26.42
CA TRP A 741 -48.06 -10.81 27.49
C TRP A 741 -49.13 -10.64 28.57
N GLY A 742 -50.41 -10.75 28.21
CA GLY A 742 -51.52 -10.55 29.13
C GLY A 742 -51.67 -9.09 29.58
N SER A 743 -51.15 -8.14 28.79
CA SER A 743 -51.31 -6.71 29.07
C SER A 743 -52.79 -6.32 29.04
N SER A 744 -53.14 -5.31 29.83
CA SER A 744 -54.49 -4.70 29.84
C SER A 744 -54.53 -3.36 29.10
N VAL A 745 -53.42 -2.96 28.47
CA VAL A 745 -53.23 -1.70 27.74
C VAL A 745 -52.33 -1.94 26.52
N GLU A 746 -52.38 -1.04 25.55
CA GLU A 746 -51.45 -0.96 24.42
C GLU A 746 -50.00 -0.86 24.90
N VAL A 747 -49.08 -1.46 24.16
CA VAL A 747 -47.64 -1.47 24.50
C VAL A 747 -46.80 -0.81 23.42
N TRP A 748 -47.16 -1.00 22.16
CA TRP A 748 -46.36 -0.57 21.02
C TRP A 748 -46.91 0.72 20.41
N ASN A 749 -46.12 1.79 20.39
CA ASN A 749 -46.61 3.10 19.97
C ASN A 749 -46.68 3.27 18.44
N ASN A 750 -47.89 3.56 17.93
CA ASN A 750 -48.14 3.85 16.51
C ASN A 750 -47.40 5.07 15.96
N ALA A 751 -47.00 6.02 16.82
CA ALA A 751 -46.26 7.21 16.43
C ALA A 751 -44.73 7.02 16.38
N GLY A 752 -44.26 5.79 16.61
CA GLY A 752 -42.85 5.41 16.68
C GLY A 752 -42.48 4.91 18.08
N ASP A 753 -41.72 3.82 18.11
CA ASP A 753 -41.29 3.12 19.33
C ASP A 753 -40.05 2.28 19.00
N THR A 754 -39.53 1.57 20.00
CA THR A 754 -38.40 0.66 19.87
C THR A 754 -38.68 -0.66 20.58
N ALA A 755 -38.56 -1.79 19.88
CA ALA A 755 -38.57 -3.11 20.48
C ALA A 755 -37.13 -3.56 20.78
N THR A 756 -36.77 -3.66 22.06
CA THR A 756 -35.45 -4.10 22.51
C THR A 756 -35.56 -5.47 23.16
N LEU A 757 -34.75 -6.44 22.72
CA LEU A 757 -34.63 -7.76 23.35
C LEU A 757 -33.37 -7.79 24.22
N LEU A 758 -33.51 -8.16 25.49
CA LEU A 758 -32.41 -8.35 26.42
C LEU A 758 -32.26 -9.84 26.78
N ASP A 759 -31.02 -10.28 26.95
CA ASP A 759 -30.70 -11.60 27.48
C ASP A 759 -30.96 -11.68 29.00
N SER A 760 -30.68 -12.84 29.60
CA SER A 760 -30.87 -13.06 31.05
C SER A 760 -29.93 -12.26 31.96
N GLU A 761 -28.86 -11.69 31.41
CA GLU A 761 -27.89 -10.86 32.11
C GLU A 761 -28.19 -9.36 31.94
N GLY A 762 -29.12 -9.02 31.05
CA GLY A 762 -29.52 -7.65 30.73
C GLY A 762 -28.75 -7.02 29.57
N ASN A 763 -27.99 -7.80 28.80
CA ASN A 763 -27.32 -7.32 27.59
C ASN A 763 -28.33 -7.24 26.44
N THR A 764 -28.21 -6.21 25.60
CA THR A 764 -29.04 -6.07 24.41
C THR A 764 -28.66 -7.10 23.36
N VAL A 765 -29.62 -7.91 22.94
CA VAL A 765 -29.49 -8.92 21.89
C VAL A 765 -29.86 -8.33 20.52
N VAL A 766 -30.99 -7.63 20.45
CA VAL A 766 -31.44 -6.95 19.23
C VAL A 766 -32.32 -5.76 19.56
N GLU A 767 -32.26 -4.72 18.73
CA GLU A 767 -33.10 -3.53 18.82
C GLU A 767 -33.76 -3.24 17.46
N TYR A 768 -35.06 -2.95 17.46
CA TYR A 768 -35.81 -2.59 16.26
C TYR A 768 -36.61 -1.32 16.49
N VAL A 769 -36.18 -0.24 15.83
CA VAL A 769 -36.83 1.07 15.90
C VAL A 769 -37.77 1.25 14.71
N TRP A 770 -39.00 1.71 14.94
CA TRP A 770 -39.86 2.20 13.87
C TRP A 770 -40.23 3.66 14.08
N ILE A 771 -40.33 4.38 12.97
CA ILE A 771 -40.71 5.78 12.91
C ILE A 771 -41.79 5.85 11.81
N PRO A 772 -42.97 6.44 12.05
CA PRO A 772 -44.00 6.53 11.03
C PRO A 772 -43.54 7.38 9.84
N GLU A 773 -43.93 6.99 8.62
CA GLU A 773 -43.78 7.81 7.40
C GLU A 773 -44.61 9.11 7.44
#